data_AF-A0A8H6WHJ0-F1
#
_entry.id   AF-A0A8H6WHJ0-F1
#
_cell.length_a   1.000
_cell.length_b   1.000
_cell.length_c   1.000
_cell.angle_alpha   90.00
_cell.angle_beta   90.00
_cell.angle_gamma   90.00
#
_symmetry.space_group_name_H-M   'P 1'
#
loop_
_entity.id
_entity.type
_entity.pdbx_description
1 polymer ?
#
loop_
_entity_poly.entity_id
_entity_poly.type
_entity_poly.pdbx_seq_one_letter_code
_entity_poly.pdbx_strand_id
1 'polypeptide(L)'
;MHPTTSTDVVKHVDAAVQTTYSPGSRSIRTVPDRAPPPPFSLVPLSPISDASTVSGPPSPSAASSSSSSRKRSASPTNIRVVGPQSGSAKRVKLSSPRAEAVPLNLPRLDDKFLDFHERSPMFVDQRDVLLTLPEEYRYAILRPPRFGKTTLISMLERFYDVSAPLQFPRLFPDAARGRGQHLCLHLAFAPPFGNDIIDSFTYGIVMQLMVFLRKYSAELANPDIASFPRDADKLLRRVLGLVRQRKHTLFVSIDDFDAPFRPPLKQSIFKAVEGVQEIADAMDNCLWTPLAEASDVVKKLVLAGCLLPQRSLLARLQPTIAPNPLEQVCGFPERQAIDLARRVLDQDIEADRLERFAGQYIFSSSTPHQFLHPQQVLTWARKEAGETPTNDSSFKLLATLLQLVSDEASVAGALTVDDLIDALVCGAIQVDGGMECFLNNDLSRPTWRALAYAGAFTCDPSSPTTFWLSNSAAALSVIHQRVDRIAQQRYNLSATVMLGWSYLLEGIPKNLRTLVETILRKQFQRCLGNPHEPNLRGIFELAFRANHALGHKQPLPLIASPYSQDTTMLEIPCWVYDDTFYSFNLITLTLRGLWRAENPNNDNVDPPKRDLETLYAKILEETEPELLARRYRVWSPKLNAMETRSVGSYVATQHPDYFQFVAVGGAHVLYRGPPPPKREPETQDCDEDGYPIFSD
;
A
#
# COMPACT_ATOMS: atom_id res chain seq x y z
N MET A 1 25.33 -6.69 54.57
CA MET A 1 26.30 -6.48 53.48
C MET A 1 25.61 -5.66 52.40
N HIS A 2 26.34 -4.70 51.84
CA HIS A 2 25.92 -3.47 51.16
C HIS A 2 24.67 -3.47 50.26
N PRO A 3 23.86 -2.39 50.30
CA PRO A 3 22.94 -2.02 49.24
C PRO A 3 23.62 -1.06 48.25
N THR A 4 23.42 -1.28 46.95
CA THR A 4 23.86 -0.35 45.88
C THR A 4 22.77 0.67 45.60
N THR A 5 23.18 1.92 45.68
CA THR A 5 22.43 3.15 45.42
C THR A 5 22.17 3.34 43.92
N SER A 6 20.90 3.55 43.57
CA SER A 6 20.47 4.06 42.26
C SER A 6 20.64 5.58 42.26
N THR A 7 21.48 6.11 41.38
CA THR A 7 21.60 7.55 41.12
C THR A 7 20.50 8.00 40.18
N ASP A 8 19.55 8.77 40.73
CA ASP A 8 18.57 9.54 39.98
C ASP A 8 19.26 10.66 39.18
N VAL A 9 19.10 10.62 37.87
CA VAL A 9 19.41 11.76 36.99
C VAL A 9 18.16 12.63 36.92
N VAL A 10 18.16 13.69 37.72
CA VAL A 10 17.20 14.80 37.62
C VAL A 10 17.42 15.50 36.28
N LYS A 11 16.51 15.26 35.32
CA LYS A 11 16.37 16.13 34.15
C LYS A 11 15.69 17.42 34.60
N HIS A 12 16.44 18.52 34.57
CA HIS A 12 15.87 19.86 34.57
C HIS A 12 14.92 20.00 33.38
N VAL A 13 13.63 20.11 33.67
CA VAL A 13 12.61 20.52 32.71
C VAL A 13 12.68 22.03 32.63
N ASP A 14 13.11 22.55 31.48
CA ASP A 14 12.98 23.97 31.16
C ASP A 14 11.49 24.35 31.21
N ALA A 15 11.20 25.35 32.04
CA ALA A 15 9.86 25.89 32.22
C ALA A 15 9.35 26.44 30.88
N ALA A 16 8.34 25.78 30.33
CA ALA A 16 7.58 26.32 29.21
C ALA A 16 6.89 27.61 29.64
N VAL A 17 7.19 28.68 28.91
CA VAL A 17 6.56 29.99 29.03
C VAL A 17 5.05 29.84 28.86
N GLN A 18 4.31 29.99 29.95
CA GLN A 18 2.85 30.14 29.94
C GLN A 18 2.50 31.43 29.20
N THR A 19 1.74 31.33 28.12
CA THR A 19 1.05 32.49 27.53
C THR A 19 -0.34 32.58 28.14
N THR A 20 -0.55 33.56 29.00
CA THR A 20 -1.88 33.95 29.48
C THR A 20 -2.51 34.88 28.45
N TYR A 21 -3.62 34.45 27.86
CA TYR A 21 -4.41 35.29 26.96
C TYR A 21 -5.32 36.21 27.80
N SER A 22 -5.10 37.52 27.72
CA SER A 22 -6.04 38.54 28.23
C SER A 22 -6.79 39.16 27.05
N PRO A 23 -8.14 39.15 27.04
CA PRO A 23 -8.91 39.70 25.94
C PRO A 23 -9.02 41.21 26.09
N GLY A 24 -8.17 41.96 25.39
CA GLY A 24 -8.34 43.42 25.29
C GLY A 24 -7.09 44.23 24.98
N SER A 25 -6.53 44.10 23.77
CA SER A 25 -5.84 45.22 23.10
C SER A 25 -5.42 44.81 21.67
N ARG A 26 -5.80 45.64 20.69
CA ARG A 26 -5.35 45.54 19.30
C ARG A 26 -4.04 46.29 19.14
N SER A 27 -2.93 45.56 19.01
CA SER A 27 -1.69 46.10 18.43
C SER A 27 -0.83 44.93 17.95
N ILE A 28 -0.72 44.77 16.64
CA ILE A 28 0.21 43.83 16.01
C ILE A 28 1.52 44.60 15.81
N ARG A 29 2.61 44.14 16.44
CA ARG A 29 3.98 44.51 16.05
C ARG A 29 4.64 43.29 15.40
N THR A 30 5.19 43.51 14.21
CA THR A 30 6.03 42.55 13.50
C THR A 30 7.39 42.42 14.19
N VAL A 31 7.77 41.18 14.52
CA VAL A 31 9.12 40.82 14.98
C VAL A 31 9.88 40.26 13.77
N PRO A 32 11.14 40.66 13.50
CA PRO A 32 11.90 40.18 12.35
C PRO A 32 12.33 38.72 12.53
N ASP A 33 12.28 37.97 11.43
CA ASP A 33 12.62 36.55 11.34
C ASP A 33 14.03 36.26 11.87
N ARG A 34 14.12 35.29 12.79
CA ARG A 34 15.38 34.59 13.11
C ARG A 34 15.61 33.52 12.05
N ALA A 35 16.79 33.53 11.46
CA ALA A 35 17.26 32.51 10.53
C ALA A 35 17.19 31.08 11.13
N PRO A 36 16.93 30.05 10.31
CA PRO A 36 16.86 28.67 10.78
C PRO A 36 18.25 28.16 11.23
N PRO A 37 18.32 27.25 12.22
CA PRO A 37 19.57 26.59 12.57
C PRO A 37 20.03 25.65 11.44
N PRO A 38 21.34 25.49 11.22
CA PRO A 38 21.85 24.61 10.18
C PRO A 38 21.63 23.13 10.54
N PRO A 39 21.51 22.24 9.54
CA PRO A 39 21.38 20.81 9.77
C PRO A 39 22.68 20.19 10.30
N PHE A 40 22.54 19.27 11.24
CA PHE A 40 23.63 18.45 11.79
C PHE A 40 24.42 17.75 10.68
N SER A 41 25.72 18.09 10.59
CA SER A 41 26.69 17.38 9.77
C SER A 41 27.67 16.66 10.69
N LEU A 42 27.70 15.33 10.62
CA LEU A 42 28.77 14.52 11.21
C LEU A 42 30.01 14.65 10.30
N VAL A 43 30.99 15.44 10.73
CA VAL A 43 32.30 15.56 10.07
C VAL A 43 33.35 14.82 10.91
N PRO A 44 34.21 13.98 10.31
CA PRO A 44 35.35 13.40 11.00
C PRO A 44 36.50 14.41 11.15
N LEU A 45 37.18 14.36 12.29
CA LEU A 45 38.34 15.19 12.65
C LEU A 45 39.52 14.98 11.70
N SER A 46 40.09 16.08 11.19
CA SER A 46 41.50 16.19 10.75
C SER A 46 41.91 17.67 10.61
N PRO A 47 43.23 17.98 10.66
CA PRO A 47 43.75 19.14 11.38
C PRO A 47 43.97 20.41 10.55
N ILE A 48 44.11 21.49 11.32
CA ILE A 48 44.35 22.91 11.03
C ILE A 48 45.52 23.15 10.06
N SER A 49 45.34 24.08 9.10
CA SER A 49 46.36 25.00 8.58
C SER A 49 45.70 26.15 7.79
N ASP A 50 46.32 27.32 7.87
CA ASP A 50 45.79 28.68 7.71
C ASP A 50 45.69 29.28 6.29
N ALA A 51 44.93 30.39 6.24
CA ALA A 51 45.23 31.69 5.60
C ALA A 51 44.57 32.10 4.25
N SER A 52 43.72 33.15 4.36
CA SER A 52 43.61 34.38 3.52
C SER A 52 43.19 34.27 2.03
N THR A 53 42.39 35.13 1.36
CA THR A 53 41.87 36.51 1.59
C THR A 53 40.90 36.92 0.43
N VAL A 54 39.84 37.67 0.75
CA VAL A 54 39.36 38.93 0.10
C VAL A 54 38.78 38.94 -1.34
N SER A 55 37.49 39.30 -1.50
CA SER A 55 36.96 40.50 -2.23
C SER A 55 35.53 40.31 -2.78
N GLY A 56 34.71 41.36 -2.66
CA GLY A 56 33.29 41.42 -3.07
C GLY A 56 33.00 41.96 -4.50
N PRO A 57 31.80 42.56 -4.74
CA PRO A 57 30.99 42.41 -5.97
C PRO A 57 30.94 43.70 -6.83
N PRO A 58 30.09 43.91 -7.87
CA PRO A 58 28.60 44.08 -7.77
C PRO A 58 27.74 43.64 -9.01
N SER A 59 26.42 43.80 -8.85
CA SER A 59 25.27 43.65 -9.79
C SER A 59 25.16 44.81 -10.83
N PRO A 60 23.99 45.16 -11.45
CA PRO A 60 22.76 44.45 -11.88
C PRO A 60 22.31 44.84 -13.32
N SER A 61 21.09 44.44 -13.73
CA SER A 61 20.07 45.14 -14.59
C SER A 61 19.42 44.16 -15.58
N ALA A 62 18.18 44.29 -16.07
CA ALA A 62 16.92 44.95 -15.72
C ALA A 62 15.96 44.65 -16.91
N ALA A 63 14.64 44.70 -16.65
CA ALA A 63 13.58 45.06 -17.61
C ALA A 63 13.24 44.03 -18.74
N SER A 64 12.02 43.89 -19.26
CA SER A 64 10.66 44.35 -18.92
C SER A 64 9.70 43.82 -20.02
N SER A 65 8.39 43.84 -19.74
CA SER A 65 7.27 44.09 -20.71
C SER A 65 6.99 43.04 -21.82
N SER A 66 5.77 42.77 -22.30
CA SER A 66 4.44 43.35 -22.11
C SER A 66 3.40 42.56 -22.93
N SER A 67 2.22 42.34 -22.32
CA SER A 67 0.84 42.57 -22.83
C SER A 67 0.30 42.03 -24.18
N SER A 68 -0.95 41.56 -24.05
CA SER A 68 -2.13 41.82 -24.91
C SER A 68 -2.34 40.85 -26.08
N SER A 69 -3.54 40.47 -26.55
CA SER A 69 -4.95 40.67 -26.16
C SER A 69 -5.85 40.02 -27.24
N ARG A 70 -7.12 39.71 -26.89
CA ARG A 70 -8.31 39.53 -27.79
C ARG A 70 -8.35 38.23 -28.63
N LYS A 71 -9.50 37.57 -28.90
CA LYS A 71 -10.86 38.06 -29.18
C LYS A 71 -11.90 36.91 -29.10
N ARG A 72 -13.16 37.27 -28.81
CA ARG A 72 -14.40 36.45 -28.74
C ARG A 72 -15.03 36.17 -30.12
N SER A 73 -15.82 35.10 -30.23
CA SER A 73 -17.13 35.02 -30.93
C SER A 73 -17.74 33.61 -30.69
N ALA A 74 -18.83 33.42 -29.95
CA ALA A 74 -20.26 33.71 -30.23
C ALA A 74 -20.98 32.57 -30.99
N SER A 75 -21.97 31.99 -30.30
CA SER A 75 -22.94 30.95 -30.73
C SER A 75 -23.98 31.46 -31.73
N PRO A 76 -24.86 30.58 -32.23
CA PRO A 76 -26.27 30.77 -31.85
C PRO A 76 -27.09 29.50 -31.61
N THR A 77 -28.09 29.69 -30.76
CA THR A 77 -29.23 28.84 -30.41
C THR A 77 -30.30 28.78 -31.50
N ASN A 78 -31.07 27.69 -31.57
CA ASN A 78 -32.47 27.75 -32.01
C ASN A 78 -33.33 26.69 -31.33
N ILE A 79 -34.47 27.17 -30.80
CA ILE A 79 -35.52 26.46 -30.09
C ILE A 79 -36.68 26.22 -31.06
N ARG A 80 -37.30 25.02 -31.04
CA ARG A 80 -38.71 24.89 -31.42
C ARG A 80 -39.38 23.72 -30.68
N VAL A 81 -40.51 24.06 -30.06
CA VAL A 81 -41.45 23.21 -29.32
C VAL A 81 -42.60 22.83 -30.26
N VAL A 82 -43.19 21.63 -30.10
CA VAL A 82 -44.64 21.33 -29.94
C VAL A 82 -44.91 19.81 -30.04
N GLY A 83 -45.44 19.25 -28.95
CA GLY A 83 -46.69 18.45 -28.93
C GLY A 83 -46.63 16.92 -29.13
N PRO A 84 -47.53 16.14 -28.49
CA PRO A 84 -47.19 14.84 -27.90
C PRO A 84 -47.87 13.64 -28.58
N GLN A 85 -47.21 12.49 -28.62
CA GLN A 85 -47.88 11.20 -28.83
C GLN A 85 -47.25 10.09 -27.98
N SER A 86 -48.14 9.36 -27.31
CA SER A 86 -47.91 8.14 -26.55
C SER A 86 -47.39 7.02 -27.46
N GLY A 87 -46.30 6.37 -27.06
CA GLY A 87 -45.79 5.19 -27.74
C GLY A 87 -44.87 4.39 -26.83
N SER A 88 -45.37 3.25 -26.36
CA SER A 88 -44.62 2.18 -25.71
C SER A 88 -43.37 1.80 -26.54
N ALA A 89 -42.18 2.11 -26.03
CA ALA A 89 -40.91 1.80 -26.67
C ALA A 89 -40.21 0.63 -25.95
N LYS A 90 -40.42 -0.59 -26.46
CA LYS A 90 -39.50 -1.71 -26.24
C LYS A 90 -38.11 -1.29 -26.73
N ARG A 91 -37.16 -1.16 -25.80
CA ARG A 91 -35.74 -0.88 -26.07
C ARG A 91 -35.11 -2.10 -26.76
N VAL A 92 -35.21 -2.16 -28.08
CA VAL A 92 -34.42 -3.07 -28.91
C VAL A 92 -32.97 -2.61 -28.83
N LYS A 93 -32.14 -3.33 -28.06
CA LYS A 93 -30.68 -3.27 -28.18
C LYS A 93 -30.35 -3.76 -29.59
N LEU A 94 -30.07 -2.85 -30.53
CA LEU A 94 -29.30 -3.18 -31.71
C LEU A 94 -27.89 -3.58 -31.23
N SER A 95 -27.67 -4.88 -31.07
CA SER A 95 -26.34 -5.46 -30.98
C SER A 95 -25.69 -5.37 -32.36
N SER A 96 -24.92 -4.32 -32.58
CA SER A 96 -23.95 -4.29 -33.67
C SER A 96 -23.05 -5.53 -33.58
N PRO A 97 -22.61 -6.13 -34.71
CA PRO A 97 -21.65 -7.21 -34.68
C PRO A 97 -20.40 -6.73 -33.94
N ARG A 98 -20.05 -7.40 -32.85
CA ARG A 98 -18.84 -7.14 -32.08
C ARG A 98 -17.66 -7.44 -33.01
N ALA A 99 -17.05 -6.41 -33.58
CA ALA A 99 -15.84 -6.53 -34.37
C ALA A 99 -14.86 -7.42 -33.59
N GLU A 100 -14.25 -8.40 -34.25
CA GLU A 100 -13.24 -9.26 -33.65
C GLU A 100 -12.20 -8.36 -32.97
N ALA A 101 -12.16 -8.41 -31.65
CA ALA A 101 -11.30 -7.53 -30.87
C ALA A 101 -9.85 -7.81 -31.26
N VAL A 102 -9.18 -6.79 -31.79
CA VAL A 102 -7.75 -6.87 -32.06
C VAL A 102 -7.06 -7.18 -30.73
N PRO A 103 -6.29 -8.29 -30.62
CA PRO A 103 -5.67 -8.67 -29.36
C PRO A 103 -4.75 -7.55 -28.87
N LEU A 104 -4.87 -7.18 -27.59
CA LEU A 104 -4.07 -6.11 -27.04
C LEU A 104 -2.60 -6.54 -26.92
N ASN A 105 -1.69 -5.73 -27.47
CA ASN A 105 -0.25 -5.91 -27.31
C ASN A 105 0.23 -5.41 -25.94
N LEU A 106 -0.26 -6.04 -24.86
CA LEU A 106 0.12 -5.75 -23.48
C LEU A 106 1.19 -6.73 -22.97
N PRO A 107 2.14 -6.26 -22.12
CA PRO A 107 3.19 -7.11 -21.55
C PRO A 107 2.63 -8.33 -20.81
N ARG A 108 3.15 -9.52 -21.12
CA ARG A 108 2.85 -10.77 -20.43
C ARG A 108 3.65 -10.88 -19.12
N LEU A 109 3.27 -11.87 -18.29
CA LEU A 109 3.84 -12.07 -16.96
C LEU A 109 5.37 -12.24 -16.97
N ASP A 110 5.92 -12.87 -18.00
CA ASP A 110 7.34 -13.21 -18.10
C ASP A 110 8.11 -12.32 -19.10
N ASP A 111 7.46 -11.29 -19.65
CA ASP A 111 8.10 -10.36 -20.57
C ASP A 111 9.15 -9.51 -19.82
N LYS A 112 10.38 -9.47 -20.34
CA LYS A 112 11.44 -8.59 -19.87
C LYS A 112 11.36 -7.23 -20.57
N PHE A 113 12.20 -6.29 -20.14
CA PHE A 113 12.25 -4.92 -20.68
C PHE A 113 12.23 -4.87 -22.22
N LEU A 114 13.09 -5.64 -22.88
CA LEU A 114 13.14 -5.67 -24.35
C LEU A 114 11.89 -6.28 -24.99
N ASP A 115 11.32 -7.31 -24.37
CA ASP A 115 10.17 -8.04 -24.92
C ASP A 115 8.97 -7.13 -25.12
N PHE A 116 8.77 -6.15 -24.23
CA PHE A 116 7.66 -5.20 -24.38
C PHE A 116 8.08 -3.86 -24.98
N HIS A 117 9.32 -3.38 -24.80
CA HIS A 117 9.75 -2.11 -25.42
C HIS A 117 9.69 -2.19 -26.95
N GLU A 118 10.02 -3.34 -27.54
CA GLU A 118 9.95 -3.54 -28.99
C GLU A 118 8.51 -3.77 -29.49
N ARG A 119 7.64 -4.33 -28.65
CA ARG A 119 6.26 -4.72 -29.01
C ARG A 119 5.21 -3.67 -28.68
N SER A 120 5.52 -2.70 -27.83
CA SER A 120 4.52 -1.81 -27.26
C SER A 120 5.09 -0.40 -27.00
N PRO A 121 4.47 0.68 -27.50
CA PRO A 121 4.85 2.06 -27.21
C PRO A 121 4.54 2.50 -25.77
N MET A 122 4.35 1.53 -24.87
CA MET A 122 3.78 1.69 -23.54
C MET A 122 4.81 1.51 -22.43
N PHE A 123 6.07 1.83 -22.72
CA PHE A 123 7.11 1.93 -21.72
C PHE A 123 6.99 3.26 -20.97
N VAL A 124 7.04 3.18 -19.64
CA VAL A 124 7.27 4.36 -18.80
C VAL A 124 8.73 4.71 -18.92
N ASP A 125 9.02 5.84 -19.56
CA ASP A 125 10.38 6.34 -19.68
C ASP A 125 10.94 6.74 -18.31
N GLN A 126 12.01 6.05 -17.91
CA GLN A 126 12.66 6.18 -16.61
C GLN A 126 14.10 6.70 -16.74
N ARG A 127 14.45 7.26 -17.91
CA ARG A 127 15.78 7.75 -18.23
C ARG A 127 16.33 8.74 -17.21
N ASP A 128 15.50 9.65 -16.75
CA ASP A 128 15.93 10.71 -15.82
C ASP A 128 16.47 10.09 -14.52
N VAL A 129 15.85 9.00 -14.06
CA VAL A 129 16.35 8.26 -12.89
C VAL A 129 17.71 7.65 -13.18
N LEU A 130 17.86 6.95 -14.31
CA LEU A 130 19.12 6.30 -14.70
C LEU A 130 20.29 7.29 -14.74
N LEU A 131 20.06 8.49 -15.26
CA LEU A 131 21.08 9.54 -15.40
C LEU A 131 21.45 10.22 -14.07
N THR A 132 20.64 10.05 -13.03
CA THR A 132 20.90 10.62 -11.69
C THR A 132 21.64 9.68 -10.75
N LEU A 133 21.82 8.41 -11.13
CA LEU A 133 22.53 7.43 -10.30
C LEU A 133 24.03 7.77 -10.22
N PRO A 134 24.65 7.67 -9.04
CA PRO A 134 26.08 7.93 -8.90
C PRO A 134 26.91 6.86 -9.63
N GLU A 135 28.20 7.15 -9.85
CA GLU A 135 29.11 6.21 -10.50
C GLU A 135 29.27 4.90 -9.71
N GLU A 136 29.27 4.99 -8.38
CA GLU A 136 29.30 3.84 -7.48
C GLU A 136 28.08 3.85 -6.55
N TYR A 137 27.39 2.71 -6.42
CA TYR A 137 26.27 2.58 -5.48
C TYR A 137 25.98 1.13 -5.07
N ARG A 138 25.32 0.99 -3.92
CA ARG A 138 24.78 -0.28 -3.42
C ARG A 138 23.37 -0.03 -2.91
N TYR A 139 22.37 -0.54 -3.61
CA TYR A 139 20.97 -0.28 -3.29
C TYR A 139 20.16 -1.56 -3.08
N ALA A 140 19.23 -1.51 -2.12
CA ALA A 140 18.21 -2.52 -1.92
C ALA A 140 16.82 -1.98 -2.32
N ILE A 141 16.11 -2.74 -3.16
CA ILE A 141 14.79 -2.42 -3.68
C ILE A 141 13.81 -3.48 -3.18
N LEU A 142 13.07 -3.12 -2.14
CA LEU A 142 12.04 -3.95 -1.54
C LEU A 142 10.67 -3.49 -2.02
N ARG A 143 10.00 -4.34 -2.80
CA ARG A 143 8.64 -4.10 -3.31
C ARG A 143 7.88 -5.42 -3.37
N PRO A 144 6.53 -5.41 -3.34
CA PRO A 144 5.74 -6.60 -3.57
C PRO A 144 6.10 -7.29 -4.91
N PRO A 145 5.75 -8.58 -5.08
CA PRO A 145 5.91 -9.27 -6.35
C PRO A 145 5.27 -8.46 -7.49
N ARG A 146 5.84 -8.55 -8.70
CA ARG A 146 5.26 -7.94 -9.92
C ARG A 146 5.12 -6.40 -9.90
N PHE A 147 5.85 -5.71 -9.02
CA PHE A 147 5.97 -4.24 -8.99
C PHE A 147 7.02 -3.64 -9.95
N GLY A 148 7.55 -4.42 -10.90
CA GLY A 148 8.49 -3.92 -11.91
C GLY A 148 9.98 -3.96 -11.52
N LYS A 149 10.35 -4.60 -10.40
CA LYS A 149 11.76 -4.75 -9.97
C LYS A 149 12.65 -5.41 -11.03
N THR A 150 12.23 -6.56 -11.55
CA THR A 150 12.95 -7.29 -12.60
C THR A 150 13.09 -6.47 -13.88
N THR A 151 12.04 -5.71 -14.24
CA THR A 151 12.06 -4.78 -15.39
C THR A 151 13.10 -3.69 -15.19
N LEU A 152 13.16 -3.08 -14.01
CA LEU A 152 14.16 -2.09 -13.64
C LEU A 152 15.59 -2.66 -13.70
N ILE A 153 15.81 -3.84 -13.12
CA ILE A 153 17.12 -4.51 -13.18
C ILE A 153 17.52 -4.75 -14.63
N SER A 154 16.61 -5.30 -15.45
CA SER A 154 16.89 -5.55 -16.87
C SER A 154 17.23 -4.26 -17.63
N MET A 155 16.55 -3.15 -17.31
CA MET A 155 16.87 -1.84 -17.87
C MET A 155 18.26 -1.35 -17.44
N LEU A 156 18.61 -1.47 -16.15
CA LEU A 156 19.94 -1.09 -15.63
C LEU A 156 21.06 -1.91 -16.24
N GLU A 157 20.87 -3.22 -16.38
CA GLU A 157 21.84 -4.10 -17.06
C GLU A 157 22.09 -3.59 -18.48
N ARG A 158 21.04 -3.33 -19.25
CA ARG A 158 21.20 -2.82 -20.62
C ARG A 158 21.86 -1.45 -20.69
N PHE A 159 21.67 -0.61 -19.68
CA PHE A 159 22.32 0.69 -19.58
C PHE A 159 23.83 0.56 -19.34
N TYR A 160 24.26 -0.34 -18.45
CA TYR A 160 25.65 -0.43 -18.01
C TYR A 160 26.53 -1.44 -18.77
N ASP A 161 25.92 -2.42 -19.45
CA ASP A 161 26.61 -3.56 -20.05
C ASP A 161 27.52 -3.19 -21.24
N VAL A 162 28.80 -3.55 -21.16
CA VAL A 162 29.81 -3.36 -22.23
C VAL A 162 29.46 -4.06 -23.53
N SER A 163 28.63 -5.11 -23.50
CA SER A 163 28.25 -5.90 -24.66
C SER A 163 27.03 -5.35 -25.41
N ALA A 164 26.36 -4.33 -24.87
CA ALA A 164 25.17 -3.72 -25.45
C ALA A 164 25.33 -2.29 -26.06
N PRO A 165 26.52 -1.78 -26.45
CA PRO A 165 26.71 -0.35 -26.75
C PRO A 165 25.94 0.13 -27.98
N LEU A 166 25.59 -0.77 -28.90
CA LEU A 166 24.85 -0.46 -30.13
C LEU A 166 23.33 -0.53 -29.99
N GLN A 167 22.80 -1.24 -28.99
CA GLN A 167 21.36 -1.42 -28.79
C GLN A 167 20.76 -0.26 -28.00
N PHE A 168 21.49 0.24 -26.99
CA PHE A 168 20.97 1.26 -26.09
C PHE A 168 20.71 2.62 -26.77
N PRO A 169 21.56 3.14 -27.69
CA PRO A 169 21.25 4.37 -28.44
C PRO A 169 19.99 4.25 -29.30
N ARG A 170 19.60 3.04 -29.72
CA ARG A 170 18.33 2.83 -30.44
C ARG A 170 17.12 2.96 -29.52
N LEU A 171 17.27 2.50 -28.28
CA LEU A 171 16.23 2.58 -27.25
C LEU A 171 16.16 3.99 -26.64
N PHE A 172 17.31 4.65 -26.53
CA PHE A 172 17.46 5.94 -25.87
C PHE A 172 18.53 6.80 -26.60
N PRO A 173 18.18 7.56 -27.63
CA PRO A 173 19.16 8.27 -28.45
C PRO A 173 20.03 9.27 -27.66
N ASP A 174 19.47 9.92 -26.64
CA ASP A 174 20.07 11.12 -26.03
C ASP A 174 20.91 10.91 -24.75
N ALA A 175 20.90 9.71 -24.16
CA ALA A 175 21.50 9.46 -22.84
C ALA A 175 23.03 9.15 -22.88
N ALA A 176 23.89 10.04 -23.38
CA ALA A 176 25.30 9.75 -23.70
C ALA A 176 26.25 9.38 -22.53
N ARG A 177 25.94 9.71 -21.26
CA ARG A 177 26.84 9.46 -20.10
C ARG A 177 26.56 8.10 -19.44
N GLY A 178 27.61 7.40 -18.97
CA GLY A 178 27.49 6.23 -18.09
C GLY A 178 27.30 4.86 -18.77
N ARG A 179 27.29 4.81 -20.10
CA ARG A 179 26.94 3.60 -20.88
C ARG A 179 28.06 2.60 -21.04
N GLY A 180 27.72 1.31 -21.01
CA GLY A 180 28.61 0.24 -21.45
C GLY A 180 29.96 0.22 -20.74
N GLN A 181 29.96 0.49 -19.44
CA GLN A 181 31.17 0.65 -18.62
C GLN A 181 31.54 -0.60 -17.84
N HIS A 182 30.56 -1.48 -17.59
CA HIS A 182 30.69 -2.58 -16.65
C HIS A 182 30.33 -3.92 -17.29
N LEU A 183 30.97 -4.99 -16.84
CA LEU A 183 30.45 -6.33 -17.06
C LEU A 183 29.23 -6.50 -16.13
N CYS A 184 28.09 -6.90 -16.67
CA CYS A 184 26.88 -7.11 -15.86
C CYS A 184 26.77 -8.56 -15.41
N LEU A 185 26.86 -8.80 -14.09
CA LEU A 185 26.61 -10.08 -13.45
C LEU A 185 25.19 -10.08 -12.85
N HIS A 186 24.32 -10.89 -13.45
CA HIS A 186 22.96 -11.10 -12.97
C HIS A 186 22.88 -12.40 -12.16
N LEU A 187 22.27 -12.31 -10.97
CA LEU A 187 21.97 -13.44 -10.09
C LEU A 187 20.48 -13.39 -9.71
N ALA A 188 19.62 -14.12 -10.42
CA ALA A 188 18.21 -14.30 -10.05
C ALA A 188 18.02 -15.57 -9.23
N PHE A 189 17.27 -15.49 -8.15
CA PHE A 189 16.85 -16.66 -7.38
C PHE A 189 15.40 -17.02 -7.66
N ALA A 190 15.16 -18.32 -7.80
CA ALA A 190 13.82 -18.86 -7.82
C ALA A 190 13.46 -19.37 -6.42
N PRO A 191 12.16 -19.46 -6.08
CA PRO A 191 11.73 -20.20 -4.90
C PRO A 191 12.30 -21.63 -4.95
N PRO A 192 12.69 -22.21 -3.81
CA PRO A 192 13.31 -23.53 -3.78
C PRO A 192 12.40 -24.60 -4.38
N PHE A 193 12.98 -25.47 -5.20
CA PHE A 193 12.32 -26.65 -5.75
C PHE A 193 12.95 -27.90 -5.13
N GLY A 194 12.17 -28.69 -4.39
CA GLY A 194 12.66 -29.89 -3.69
C GLY A 194 13.27 -29.59 -2.33
N ASN A 195 13.80 -30.62 -1.68
CA ASN A 195 14.02 -30.69 -0.22
C ASN A 195 15.27 -29.98 0.32
N ASP A 196 16.09 -29.35 -0.53
CA ASP A 196 17.37 -28.73 -0.16
C ASP A 196 17.44 -27.31 -0.75
N ILE A 197 17.24 -26.30 0.10
CA ILE A 197 17.17 -24.90 -0.32
C ILE A 197 18.58 -24.42 -0.64
N ILE A 198 19.56 -24.81 0.18
CA ILE A 198 20.96 -24.44 0.02
C ILE A 198 21.53 -24.95 -1.30
N ASP A 199 21.35 -26.23 -1.64
CA ASP A 199 21.82 -26.79 -2.90
C ASP A 199 21.13 -26.11 -4.10
N SER A 200 19.84 -25.81 -3.98
CA SER A 200 19.07 -25.16 -5.06
C SER A 200 19.62 -23.77 -5.41
N PHE A 201 19.85 -22.91 -4.40
CA PHE A 201 20.33 -21.56 -4.68
C PHE A 201 21.82 -21.56 -5.06
N THR A 202 22.65 -22.40 -4.44
CA THR A 202 24.09 -22.48 -4.77
C THR A 202 24.30 -22.98 -6.20
N TYR A 203 23.54 -23.98 -6.64
CA TYR A 203 23.51 -24.40 -8.04
C TYR A 203 23.08 -23.27 -8.96
N GLY A 204 22.07 -22.50 -8.57
CA GLY A 204 21.62 -21.31 -9.30
C GLY A 204 22.72 -20.26 -9.49
N ILE A 205 23.54 -20.01 -8.46
CA ILE A 205 24.72 -19.13 -8.54
C ILE A 205 25.73 -19.67 -9.56
N VAL A 206 26.08 -20.95 -9.45
CA VAL A 206 27.04 -21.60 -10.35
C VAL A 206 26.61 -21.47 -11.80
N MET A 207 25.35 -21.78 -12.11
CA MET A 207 24.83 -21.71 -13.47
C MET A 207 24.89 -20.29 -14.04
N GLN A 208 24.57 -19.29 -13.24
CA GLN A 208 24.60 -17.88 -13.68
C GLN A 208 26.02 -17.35 -13.85
N LEU A 209 26.97 -17.78 -13.01
CA LEU A 209 28.39 -17.47 -13.21
C LEU A 209 28.95 -18.12 -14.48
N MET A 210 28.50 -19.33 -14.81
CA MET A 210 28.87 -19.99 -16.07
C MET A 210 28.31 -19.24 -17.29
N VAL A 211 27.07 -18.73 -17.21
CA VAL A 211 26.50 -17.87 -18.26
C VAL A 211 27.29 -16.57 -18.39
N PHE A 212 27.66 -15.95 -17.27
CA PHE A 212 28.50 -14.74 -17.25
C PHE A 212 29.86 -14.98 -17.92
N LEU A 213 30.57 -16.06 -17.57
CA LEU A 213 31.87 -16.41 -18.15
C LEU A 213 31.79 -16.64 -19.66
N ARG A 214 30.72 -17.28 -20.15
CA ARG A 214 30.50 -17.47 -21.59
C ARG A 214 30.18 -16.14 -22.29
N LYS A 215 29.35 -15.31 -21.68
CA LYS A 215 28.93 -14.02 -22.24
C LYS A 215 30.11 -13.08 -22.45
N TYR A 216 30.99 -12.97 -21.46
CA TYR A 216 32.13 -12.05 -21.49
C TYR A 216 33.46 -12.77 -21.73
N SER A 217 33.45 -13.89 -22.47
CA SER A 217 34.66 -14.69 -22.65
C SER A 217 35.76 -13.86 -23.30
N ALA A 218 35.44 -13.05 -24.31
CA ALA A 218 36.41 -12.21 -25.02
C ALA A 218 37.05 -11.15 -24.10
N GLU A 219 36.23 -10.43 -23.35
CA GLU A 219 36.64 -9.41 -22.38
C GLU A 219 37.48 -10.02 -21.24
N LEU A 220 37.21 -11.26 -20.88
CA LEU A 220 37.94 -12.00 -19.86
C LEU A 220 39.15 -12.80 -20.42
N ALA A 221 39.48 -12.60 -21.69
CA ALA A 221 40.56 -13.24 -22.46
C ALA A 221 40.44 -14.77 -22.56
N ASN A 222 39.24 -15.23 -22.92
CA ASN A 222 38.84 -16.60 -23.21
C ASN A 222 39.33 -17.60 -22.15
N PRO A 223 38.90 -17.45 -20.88
CA PRO A 223 39.32 -18.35 -19.82
C PRO A 223 38.83 -19.77 -20.09
N ASP A 224 39.62 -20.79 -19.71
CA ASP A 224 39.18 -22.19 -19.78
C ASP A 224 38.12 -22.46 -18.72
N ILE A 225 36.85 -22.38 -19.11
CA ILE A 225 35.68 -22.57 -18.25
C ILE A 225 35.68 -23.96 -17.59
N ALA A 226 36.27 -24.98 -18.23
CA ALA A 226 36.31 -26.35 -17.68
C ALA A 226 37.21 -26.48 -16.45
N SER A 227 38.19 -25.58 -16.30
CA SER A 227 39.11 -25.54 -15.16
C SER A 227 38.54 -24.90 -13.90
N PHE A 228 37.35 -24.28 -13.97
CA PHE A 228 36.77 -23.56 -12.84
C PHE A 228 36.18 -24.52 -11.80
N PRO A 229 36.24 -24.18 -10.50
CA PRO A 229 35.61 -24.97 -9.45
C PRO A 229 34.09 -24.99 -9.64
N ARG A 230 33.45 -26.05 -9.14
CA ARG A 230 31.99 -26.20 -9.13
C ARG A 230 31.33 -25.68 -7.84
N ASP A 231 32.11 -25.39 -6.81
CA ASP A 231 31.63 -24.77 -5.57
C ASP A 231 31.30 -23.29 -5.82
N ALA A 232 30.10 -22.84 -5.41
CA ALA A 232 29.60 -21.49 -5.71
C ALA A 232 30.53 -20.38 -5.16
N ASP A 233 31.02 -20.54 -3.93
CA ASP A 233 31.89 -19.58 -3.25
C ASP A 233 33.25 -19.43 -3.97
N LYS A 234 33.91 -20.56 -4.27
CA LYS A 234 35.21 -20.58 -4.95
C LYS A 234 35.08 -20.07 -6.38
N LEU A 235 34.00 -20.44 -7.06
CA LEU A 235 33.71 -20.00 -8.42
C LEU A 235 33.52 -18.48 -8.46
N LEU A 236 32.68 -17.93 -7.58
CA LEU A 236 32.45 -16.48 -7.51
C LEU A 236 33.75 -15.72 -7.23
N ARG A 237 34.53 -16.16 -6.24
CA ARG A 237 35.85 -15.57 -5.93
C ARG A 237 36.80 -15.61 -7.12
N ARG A 238 36.82 -16.72 -7.87
CA ARG A 238 37.65 -16.87 -9.08
C ARG A 238 37.19 -15.93 -10.21
N VAL A 239 35.89 -15.80 -10.44
CA VAL A 239 35.32 -14.87 -11.42
C VAL A 239 35.67 -13.43 -11.06
N LEU A 240 35.47 -13.02 -9.80
CA LEU A 240 35.82 -11.68 -9.31
C LEU A 240 37.32 -11.39 -9.45
N GLY A 241 38.18 -12.37 -9.15
CA GLY A 241 39.63 -12.28 -9.36
C GLY A 241 40.01 -12.11 -10.83
N LEU A 242 39.32 -12.80 -11.74
CA LEU A 242 39.56 -12.68 -13.18
C LEU A 242 39.17 -11.29 -13.70
N VAL A 243 38.01 -10.78 -13.29
CA VAL A 243 37.58 -9.41 -13.61
C VAL A 243 38.62 -8.38 -13.15
N ARG A 244 39.11 -8.52 -11.92
CA ARG A 244 40.17 -7.67 -11.35
C ARG A 244 41.46 -7.75 -12.17
N GLN A 245 41.91 -8.95 -12.51
CA GLN A 245 43.12 -9.18 -13.31
C GLN A 245 43.01 -8.52 -14.70
N ARG A 246 41.81 -8.54 -15.28
CA ARG A 246 41.52 -7.93 -16.58
C ARG A 246 41.17 -6.44 -16.51
N LYS A 247 41.22 -5.84 -15.31
CA LYS A 247 40.95 -4.42 -15.06
C LYS A 247 39.55 -3.98 -15.52
N HIS A 248 38.59 -4.89 -15.48
CA HIS A 248 37.18 -4.58 -15.68
C HIS A 248 36.50 -4.28 -14.35
N THR A 249 35.32 -3.67 -14.43
CA THR A 249 34.44 -3.38 -13.28
C THR A 249 33.09 -4.07 -13.47
N LEU A 250 32.37 -4.28 -12.38
CA LEU A 250 31.10 -5.01 -12.36
C LEU A 250 29.93 -4.11 -11.95
N PHE A 251 28.84 -4.31 -12.69
CA PHE A 251 27.48 -4.08 -12.21
C PHE A 251 26.92 -5.43 -11.79
N VAL A 252 26.61 -5.59 -10.50
CA VAL A 252 26.01 -6.81 -9.96
C VAL A 252 24.55 -6.54 -9.63
N SER A 253 23.65 -7.35 -10.18
CA SER A 253 22.23 -7.28 -9.89
C SER A 253 21.75 -8.63 -9.38
N ILE A 254 21.09 -8.61 -8.23
CA ILE A 254 20.62 -9.81 -7.54
C ILE A 254 19.11 -9.70 -7.43
N ASP A 255 18.40 -10.46 -8.25
CA ASP A 255 16.94 -10.42 -8.31
C ASP A 255 16.34 -11.53 -7.45
N ASP A 256 15.20 -11.21 -6.82
CA ASP A 256 14.51 -12.08 -5.87
C ASP A 256 15.45 -12.67 -4.79
N PHE A 257 16.36 -11.87 -4.21
CA PHE A 257 17.33 -12.34 -3.20
C PHE A 257 16.69 -13.00 -1.98
N ASP A 258 15.42 -12.69 -1.71
CA ASP A 258 14.63 -13.25 -0.63
C ASP A 258 13.95 -14.59 -0.98
N ALA A 259 14.03 -15.06 -2.23
CA ALA A 259 13.37 -16.28 -2.68
C ALA A 259 13.72 -17.55 -1.88
N PRO A 260 14.99 -17.77 -1.44
CA PRO A 260 15.32 -18.90 -0.56
C PRO A 260 14.57 -18.88 0.78
N PHE A 261 14.16 -17.70 1.25
CA PHE A 261 13.42 -17.53 2.51
C PHE A 261 11.90 -17.53 2.30
N ARG A 262 11.41 -17.69 1.06
CA ARG A 262 9.96 -17.74 0.81
C ARG A 262 9.46 -19.13 1.21
N PRO A 263 8.40 -19.24 2.02
CA PRO A 263 7.86 -20.54 2.41
C PRO A 263 7.41 -21.35 1.18
N PRO A 264 7.62 -22.68 1.17
CA PRO A 264 7.20 -23.52 0.06
C PRO A 264 5.67 -23.59 -0.04
N LEU A 265 5.16 -23.68 -1.27
CA LEU A 265 3.72 -23.64 -1.59
C LEU A 265 2.92 -24.88 -1.17
N LYS A 266 3.59 -26.00 -0.82
CA LYS A 266 2.93 -27.26 -0.45
C LYS A 266 3.57 -27.81 0.83
N GLN A 267 2.75 -28.03 1.85
CA GLN A 267 3.10 -28.61 3.16
C GLN A 267 3.60 -30.08 3.10
N SER A 268 3.87 -30.63 1.92
CA SER A 268 4.32 -32.01 1.79
C SER A 268 5.76 -32.16 2.29
N ILE A 269 5.89 -32.61 3.53
CA ILE A 269 7.03 -33.34 4.12
C ILE A 269 8.39 -32.82 3.66
N PHE A 270 8.71 -31.59 4.05
CA PHE A 270 10.11 -31.19 4.09
C PHE A 270 10.75 -31.82 5.34
N LYS A 271 12.06 -32.14 5.25
CA LYS A 271 12.92 -32.22 6.44
C LYS A 271 12.67 -30.96 7.30
N ALA A 272 13.01 -31.02 8.59
CA ALA A 272 13.05 -29.82 9.43
C ALA A 272 13.63 -28.67 8.59
N VAL A 273 12.77 -27.70 8.28
CA VAL A 273 13.05 -26.64 7.30
C VAL A 273 14.40 -26.05 7.67
N GLU A 274 15.33 -25.98 6.71
CA GLU A 274 16.61 -25.32 6.94
C GLU A 274 16.31 -23.97 7.58
N GLY A 275 16.90 -23.73 8.76
CA GLY A 275 16.56 -22.54 9.53
C GLY A 275 16.88 -21.29 8.72
N VAL A 276 16.19 -20.17 8.98
CA VAL A 276 16.54 -18.86 8.36
C VAL A 276 18.04 -18.59 8.54
N GLN A 277 18.61 -18.99 9.67
CA GLN A 277 20.05 -18.84 9.94
C GLN A 277 20.93 -19.70 9.03
N GLU A 278 20.56 -20.95 8.75
CA GLU A 278 21.35 -21.83 7.88
C GLU A 278 21.37 -21.31 6.44
N ILE A 279 20.21 -20.86 5.94
CA ILE A 279 20.10 -20.21 4.63
C ILE A 279 20.94 -18.93 4.60
N ALA A 280 20.85 -18.10 5.66
CA ALA A 280 21.62 -16.88 5.76
C ALA A 280 23.14 -17.14 5.77
N ASP A 281 23.61 -18.12 6.55
CA ASP A 281 25.02 -18.51 6.65
C ASP A 281 25.53 -19.05 5.30
N ALA A 282 24.73 -19.84 4.60
CA ALA A 282 25.07 -20.33 3.26
C ALA A 282 25.18 -19.19 2.26
N MET A 283 24.21 -18.26 2.23
CA MET A 283 24.28 -17.08 1.36
C MET A 283 25.46 -16.17 1.72
N ASP A 284 25.77 -16.05 3.01
CA ASP A 284 26.91 -15.29 3.49
C ASP A 284 28.23 -15.83 2.96
N ASN A 285 28.41 -17.14 3.02
CA ASN A 285 29.63 -17.81 2.56
C ASN A 285 29.74 -17.80 1.03
N CYS A 286 28.65 -18.13 0.33
CA CYS A 286 28.65 -18.33 -1.11
C CYS A 286 28.51 -17.04 -1.92
N LEU A 287 27.95 -15.97 -1.34
CA LEU A 287 27.55 -14.79 -2.09
C LEU A 287 27.98 -13.48 -1.42
N TRP A 288 27.53 -13.21 -0.18
CA TRP A 288 27.69 -11.89 0.42
C TRP A 288 29.13 -11.56 0.77
N THR A 289 29.86 -12.49 1.37
CA THR A 289 31.26 -12.29 1.76
C THR A 289 32.15 -12.07 0.52
N PRO A 290 32.11 -12.91 -0.53
CA PRO A 290 32.85 -12.66 -1.77
C PRO A 290 32.55 -11.29 -2.41
N LEU A 291 31.28 -10.86 -2.45
CA LEU A 291 30.89 -9.57 -3.04
C LEU A 291 31.32 -8.36 -2.19
N ALA A 292 31.36 -8.51 -0.86
CA ALA A 292 31.87 -7.48 0.04
C ALA A 292 33.39 -7.31 -0.13
N GLU A 293 34.13 -8.41 -0.19
CA GLU A 293 35.58 -8.41 -0.41
C GLU A 293 35.98 -7.86 -1.79
N ALA A 294 35.10 -7.95 -2.78
CA ALA A 294 35.33 -7.45 -4.14
C ALA A 294 34.76 -6.04 -4.39
N SER A 295 34.66 -5.21 -3.34
CA SER A 295 34.16 -3.82 -3.46
C SER A 295 34.99 -2.93 -4.37
N ASP A 296 36.26 -3.27 -4.60
CA ASP A 296 37.15 -2.58 -5.53
C ASP A 296 36.70 -2.74 -7.01
N VAL A 297 36.12 -3.88 -7.37
CA VAL A 297 35.63 -4.18 -8.74
C VAL A 297 34.11 -4.08 -8.87
N VAL A 298 33.35 -4.38 -7.82
CA VAL A 298 31.88 -4.25 -7.79
C VAL A 298 31.52 -2.80 -7.49
N LYS A 299 31.45 -2.00 -8.57
CA LYS A 299 31.16 -0.57 -8.50
C LYS A 299 29.70 -0.28 -8.26
N LYS A 300 28.81 -1.13 -8.79
CA LYS A 300 27.37 -0.95 -8.68
C LYS A 300 26.72 -2.27 -8.26
N LEU A 301 25.91 -2.24 -7.21
CA LEU A 301 25.17 -3.40 -6.68
C LEU A 301 23.69 -3.05 -6.50
N VAL A 302 22.81 -3.86 -7.05
CA VAL A 302 21.35 -3.78 -6.81
C VAL A 302 20.87 -5.10 -6.26
N LEU A 303 20.20 -5.05 -5.11
CA LEU A 303 19.46 -6.16 -4.53
C LEU A 303 17.97 -5.88 -4.74
N ALA A 304 17.26 -6.73 -5.46
CA ALA A 304 15.81 -6.66 -5.57
C ALA A 304 15.18 -7.86 -4.87
N GLY A 305 14.15 -7.58 -4.09
CA GLY A 305 13.41 -8.62 -3.39
C GLY A 305 12.06 -8.12 -2.93
N CYS A 306 11.32 -9.02 -2.30
CA CYS A 306 10.09 -8.67 -1.60
C CYS A 306 10.38 -8.53 -0.12
N LEU A 307 10.87 -9.59 0.51
CA LEU A 307 11.09 -9.68 1.94
C LEU A 307 12.50 -9.24 2.34
N LEU A 308 12.64 -8.72 3.57
CA LEU A 308 13.93 -8.59 4.24
C LEU A 308 14.02 -9.62 5.37
N PRO A 309 14.59 -10.82 5.12
CA PRO A 309 14.57 -11.92 6.07
C PRO A 309 15.38 -11.62 7.34
N GLN A 310 16.56 -11.01 7.19
CA GLN A 310 17.40 -10.59 8.31
C GLN A 310 18.00 -9.19 8.07
N ARG A 311 18.07 -8.38 9.13
CA ARG A 311 18.66 -7.04 9.08
C ARG A 311 20.18 -7.07 8.88
N SER A 312 20.83 -8.13 9.37
CA SER A 312 22.28 -8.38 9.20
C SER A 312 22.71 -8.35 7.74
N LEU A 313 21.84 -8.76 6.81
CA LEU A 313 22.09 -8.73 5.37
C LEU A 313 22.38 -7.32 4.85
N LEU A 314 21.63 -6.32 5.30
CA LEU A 314 21.89 -4.92 4.95
C LEU A 314 23.15 -4.38 5.65
N ALA A 315 23.45 -4.82 6.87
CA ALA A 315 24.65 -4.34 7.58
C ALA A 315 25.94 -4.78 6.87
N ARG A 316 25.99 -5.98 6.31
CA ARG A 316 27.20 -6.55 5.68
C ARG A 316 27.54 -5.93 4.34
N LEU A 317 26.56 -5.82 3.45
CA LEU A 317 26.77 -5.25 2.11
C LEU A 317 26.73 -3.72 2.12
N GLN A 318 26.31 -3.15 3.26
CA GLN A 318 25.98 -1.73 3.44
C GLN A 318 25.12 -1.17 2.30
N PRO A 319 24.12 -1.91 1.75
CA PRO A 319 23.25 -1.30 0.77
C PRO A 319 22.38 -0.29 1.49
N THR A 320 22.27 0.89 0.90
CA THR A 320 21.24 1.83 1.31
C THR A 320 19.91 1.38 0.72
N ILE A 321 18.81 1.53 1.46
CA ILE A 321 17.49 1.40 0.84
C ILE A 321 17.43 2.44 -0.27
N ALA A 322 16.94 2.03 -1.44
CA ALA A 322 17.08 2.79 -2.68
C ALA A 322 16.68 4.27 -2.49
N PRO A 323 17.45 5.23 -3.04
CA PRO A 323 17.15 6.64 -2.91
C PRO A 323 15.87 6.99 -3.69
N ASN A 324 15.30 8.15 -3.37
CA ASN A 324 14.08 8.68 -3.98
C ASN A 324 13.96 8.44 -5.50
N PRO A 325 15.00 8.63 -6.34
CA PRO A 325 14.88 8.39 -7.77
C PRO A 325 14.53 6.94 -8.11
N LEU A 326 15.17 5.95 -7.45
CA LEU A 326 14.92 4.53 -7.68
C LEU A 326 13.62 4.05 -7.01
N GLU A 327 13.20 4.70 -5.94
CA GLU A 327 11.92 4.39 -5.30
C GLU A 327 10.72 4.66 -6.20
N GLN A 328 10.86 5.63 -7.10
CA GLN A 328 9.84 6.05 -8.06
C GLN A 328 9.74 5.16 -9.30
N VAL A 329 10.66 4.20 -9.46
CA VAL A 329 10.75 3.39 -10.67
C VAL A 329 9.86 2.16 -10.63
N CYS A 330 9.72 1.56 -9.45
CA CYS A 330 8.99 0.32 -9.27
C CYS A 330 7.54 0.60 -8.86
N GLY A 331 6.63 0.54 -9.83
CA GLY A 331 5.21 0.83 -9.69
C GLY A 331 4.73 1.76 -10.81
N PHE A 332 3.42 1.93 -10.96
CA PHE A 332 2.90 2.99 -11.83
C PHE A 332 2.44 4.18 -11.00
N PRO A 333 3.07 5.35 -11.12
CA PRO A 333 2.44 6.61 -10.75
C PRO A 333 1.03 6.69 -11.36
N GLU A 334 0.08 7.23 -10.61
CA GLU A 334 -1.33 7.31 -10.99
C GLU A 334 -1.53 7.80 -12.43
N ARG A 335 -0.93 8.96 -12.77
CA ARG A 335 -0.99 9.55 -14.12
C ARG A 335 -0.56 8.58 -15.21
N GLN A 336 0.52 7.83 -14.98
CA GLN A 336 1.05 6.89 -15.96
C GLN A 336 0.16 5.66 -16.12
N ALA A 337 -0.45 5.18 -15.02
CA ALA A 337 -1.42 4.09 -15.08
C ALA A 337 -2.68 4.50 -15.86
N ILE A 338 -3.18 5.72 -15.62
CA ILE A 338 -4.32 6.29 -16.34
C ILE A 338 -3.99 6.47 -17.83
N ASP A 339 -2.83 7.03 -18.15
CA ASP A 339 -2.40 7.22 -19.54
C ASP A 339 -2.15 5.89 -20.27
N LEU A 340 -1.68 4.87 -19.55
CA LEU A 340 -1.60 3.50 -20.05
C LEU A 340 -3.01 2.97 -20.36
N ALA A 341 -3.90 2.99 -19.37
CA ALA A 341 -5.27 2.51 -19.50
C ALA A 341 -6.05 3.23 -20.62
N ARG A 342 -5.94 4.56 -20.71
CA ARG A 342 -6.58 5.39 -21.75
C ARG A 342 -6.14 5.00 -23.14
N ARG A 343 -4.83 4.82 -23.33
CA ARG A 343 -4.26 4.42 -24.63
C ARG A 343 -4.62 2.98 -25.04
N VAL A 344 -4.76 2.08 -24.06
CA VAL A 344 -5.12 0.67 -24.32
C VAL A 344 -6.60 0.53 -24.68
N LEU A 345 -7.46 1.27 -23.99
CA LEU A 345 -8.92 1.14 -24.11
C LEU A 345 -9.54 2.16 -25.08
N ASP A 346 -8.75 3.13 -25.55
CA ASP A 346 -9.19 4.24 -26.40
C ASP A 346 -10.42 4.99 -25.84
N GLN A 347 -10.45 5.17 -24.52
CA GLN A 347 -11.53 5.85 -23.81
C GLN A 347 -10.99 6.53 -22.54
N ASP A 348 -11.71 7.54 -22.06
CA ASP A 348 -11.40 8.17 -20.78
C ASP A 348 -11.60 7.19 -19.62
N ILE A 349 -10.68 7.28 -18.66
CA ILE A 349 -10.60 6.38 -17.51
C ILE A 349 -10.88 7.18 -16.25
N GLU A 350 -11.86 6.73 -15.48
CA GLU A 350 -12.09 7.23 -14.12
C GLU A 350 -10.97 6.71 -13.21
N ALA A 351 -10.14 7.63 -12.69
CA ALA A 351 -9.02 7.31 -11.81
C ALA A 351 -9.47 6.41 -10.65
N ASP A 352 -10.51 6.81 -9.92
CA ASP A 352 -11.08 6.07 -8.79
C ASP A 352 -11.37 4.60 -9.08
N ARG A 353 -11.89 4.28 -10.28
CA ARG A 353 -12.18 2.88 -10.66
C ARG A 353 -10.91 2.06 -10.83
N LEU A 354 -9.90 2.64 -11.47
CA LEU A 354 -8.60 2.01 -11.64
C LEU A 354 -7.87 1.85 -10.30
N GLU A 355 -7.92 2.87 -9.46
CA GLU A 355 -7.28 2.88 -8.14
C GLU A 355 -7.88 1.84 -7.20
N ARG A 356 -9.21 1.73 -7.14
CA ARG A 356 -9.90 0.70 -6.34
C ARG A 356 -9.57 -0.71 -6.82
N PHE A 357 -9.33 -0.90 -8.12
CA PHE A 357 -8.94 -2.20 -8.65
C PHE A 357 -7.48 -2.52 -8.35
N ALA A 358 -6.57 -1.62 -8.71
CA ALA A 358 -5.13 -1.89 -8.64
C ALA A 358 -4.52 -1.71 -7.25
N GLY A 359 -5.18 -0.93 -6.39
CA GLY A 359 -4.70 -0.55 -5.06
C GLY A 359 -3.57 0.47 -5.11
N GLN A 360 -3.55 1.37 -4.13
CA GLN A 360 -2.56 2.43 -3.98
C GLN A 360 -1.54 2.05 -2.91
N TYR A 361 -0.26 2.20 -3.26
CA TYR A 361 0.86 1.84 -2.43
C TYR A 361 1.82 3.00 -2.26
N ILE A 362 2.18 3.25 -1.00
CA ILE A 362 3.25 4.12 -0.56
C ILE A 362 4.24 3.23 0.18
N PHE A 363 5.51 3.31 -0.22
CA PHE A 363 6.56 2.45 0.33
C PHE A 363 7.46 3.17 1.33
N SER A 364 7.45 4.51 1.33
CA SER A 364 8.26 5.33 2.22
C SER A 364 7.49 6.55 2.70
N SER A 365 7.65 6.87 3.98
CA SER A 365 7.11 8.10 4.57
C SER A 365 7.90 9.35 4.16
N SER A 366 9.18 9.21 3.79
CA SER A 366 10.01 10.34 3.33
C SER A 366 9.61 10.84 1.94
N THR A 367 9.00 9.97 1.13
CA THR A 367 8.64 10.19 -0.27
C THR A 367 7.27 9.59 -0.54
N PRO A 368 6.18 10.24 -0.10
CA PRO A 368 4.83 9.69 -0.14
C PRO A 368 4.21 9.74 -1.54
N HIS A 369 4.91 9.20 -2.53
CA HIS A 369 4.38 9.02 -3.87
C HIS A 369 3.52 7.76 -3.88
N GLN A 370 2.31 7.90 -4.43
CA GLN A 370 1.38 6.80 -4.58
C GLN A 370 1.66 6.06 -5.88
N PHE A 371 1.76 4.75 -5.77
CA PHE A 371 1.96 3.84 -6.89
C PHE A 371 0.81 2.85 -6.97
N LEU A 372 0.35 2.60 -8.18
CA LEU A 372 -0.57 1.53 -8.52
C LEU A 372 0.23 0.28 -8.85
N HIS A 373 -0.31 -0.88 -8.48
CA HIS A 373 0.30 -2.17 -8.77
C HIS A 373 0.30 -2.44 -10.29
N PRO A 374 1.46 -2.51 -10.98
CA PRO A 374 1.51 -2.56 -12.45
C PRO A 374 0.75 -3.74 -13.05
N GLN A 375 0.94 -4.95 -12.50
CA GLN A 375 0.22 -6.13 -12.98
C GLN A 375 -1.30 -5.99 -12.81
N GLN A 376 -1.79 -5.37 -11.73
CA GLN A 376 -3.22 -5.16 -11.54
C GLN A 376 -3.77 -4.14 -12.54
N VAL A 377 -3.03 -3.08 -12.85
CA VAL A 377 -3.41 -2.12 -13.90
C VAL A 377 -3.52 -2.83 -15.26
N LEU A 378 -2.57 -3.70 -15.60
CA LEU A 378 -2.61 -4.50 -16.83
C LEU A 378 -3.78 -5.49 -16.83
N THR A 379 -4.02 -6.20 -15.73
CA THR A 379 -5.17 -7.11 -15.57
C THR A 379 -6.49 -6.36 -15.72
N TRP A 380 -6.59 -5.15 -15.14
CA TRP A 380 -7.77 -4.29 -15.27
C TRP A 380 -8.01 -3.88 -16.73
N ALA A 381 -6.97 -3.38 -17.41
CA ALA A 381 -7.09 -2.96 -18.80
C ALA A 381 -7.50 -4.12 -19.73
N ARG A 382 -6.94 -5.32 -19.53
CA ARG A 382 -7.37 -6.53 -20.25
C ARG A 382 -8.85 -6.86 -20.00
N LYS A 383 -9.27 -6.78 -18.74
CA LYS A 383 -10.66 -7.06 -18.34
C LYS A 383 -11.63 -6.08 -19.00
N GLU A 384 -11.35 -4.78 -18.98
CA GLU A 384 -12.21 -3.75 -19.59
C GLU A 384 -12.22 -3.87 -21.13
N ALA A 385 -11.14 -4.36 -21.74
CA ALA A 385 -11.10 -4.69 -23.17
C ALA A 385 -11.86 -5.98 -23.53
N GLY A 386 -12.34 -6.73 -22.53
CA GLY A 386 -13.08 -7.98 -22.72
C GLY A 386 -12.21 -9.21 -22.93
N GLU A 387 -10.91 -9.14 -22.65
CA GLU A 387 -10.05 -10.32 -22.59
C GLU A 387 -10.40 -11.19 -21.37
N THR A 388 -10.26 -12.51 -21.51
CA THR A 388 -10.46 -13.42 -20.39
C THR A 388 -9.42 -13.17 -19.31
N PRO A 389 -9.83 -13.08 -18.03
CA PRO A 389 -8.88 -12.85 -16.95
C PRO A 389 -7.84 -13.97 -16.91
N THR A 390 -6.58 -13.60 -17.05
CA THR A 390 -5.45 -14.50 -16.82
C THR A 390 -5.34 -14.82 -15.32
N ASN A 391 -4.91 -16.02 -14.96
CA ASN A 391 -4.63 -16.36 -13.56
C ASN A 391 -3.63 -15.37 -12.95
N ASP A 392 -4.12 -14.47 -12.10
CA ASP A 392 -3.32 -13.43 -11.49
C ASP A 392 -2.51 -14.01 -10.32
N SER A 393 -1.18 -14.01 -10.46
CA SER A 393 -0.27 -14.48 -9.42
C SER A 393 0.36 -13.36 -8.59
N SER A 394 -0.13 -12.11 -8.70
CA SER A 394 0.49 -10.94 -8.06
C SER A 394 0.61 -11.09 -6.54
N PHE A 395 -0.43 -11.64 -5.91
CA PHE A 395 -0.51 -11.79 -4.45
C PHE A 395 -0.27 -13.23 -3.98
N LYS A 396 0.39 -14.06 -4.79
CA LYS A 396 0.68 -15.46 -4.43
C LYS A 396 1.56 -15.58 -3.17
N LEU A 397 2.57 -14.71 -3.04
CA LEU A 397 3.42 -14.67 -1.84
C LEU A 397 2.60 -14.30 -0.60
N LEU A 398 1.71 -13.31 -0.71
CA LEU A 398 0.82 -12.92 0.37
C LEU A 398 -0.08 -14.09 0.81
N ALA A 399 -0.68 -14.80 -0.15
CA ALA A 399 -1.50 -15.98 0.13
C ALA A 399 -0.71 -17.05 0.90
N THR A 400 0.54 -17.31 0.48
CA THR A 400 1.42 -18.27 1.17
C THR A 400 1.74 -17.84 2.60
N LEU A 401 2.07 -16.57 2.83
CA LEU A 401 2.37 -16.08 4.18
C LEU A 401 1.13 -16.11 5.08
N LEU A 402 -0.05 -15.75 4.57
CA LEU A 402 -1.29 -15.81 5.34
C LEU A 402 -1.68 -17.24 5.72
N GLN A 403 -1.34 -18.25 4.92
CA GLN A 403 -1.54 -19.65 5.28
C GLN A 403 -0.69 -20.10 6.48
N LEU A 404 0.41 -19.40 6.77
CA LEU A 404 1.28 -19.68 7.92
C LEU A 404 0.84 -19.00 9.20
N VAL A 405 0.08 -17.90 9.10
CA VAL A 405 -0.52 -17.23 10.26
C VAL A 405 -1.40 -18.24 10.97
N SER A 406 -1.19 -18.49 12.27
CA SER A 406 -1.93 -19.51 13.01
C SER A 406 -3.31 -19.02 13.45
N ASP A 407 -4.25 -19.95 13.63
CA ASP A 407 -5.58 -19.61 14.17
C ASP A 407 -5.47 -19.12 15.63
N GLU A 408 -4.56 -19.71 16.42
CA GLU A 408 -4.30 -19.39 17.82
C GLU A 408 -2.82 -19.02 18.06
N ALA A 409 -2.56 -18.17 19.07
CA ALA A 409 -1.21 -17.79 19.42
C ALA A 409 -0.46 -18.96 20.08
N SER A 410 0.50 -19.55 19.36
CA SER A 410 1.37 -20.59 19.92
C SER A 410 2.55 -20.01 20.70
N VAL A 411 2.96 -18.79 20.40
CA VAL A 411 4.08 -18.07 21.02
C VAL A 411 3.74 -16.58 21.15
N ALA A 412 4.22 -15.95 22.23
CA ALA A 412 4.03 -14.53 22.45
C ALA A 412 4.57 -13.68 21.27
N GLY A 413 3.74 -12.76 20.78
CA GLY A 413 4.07 -11.89 19.64
C GLY A 413 3.93 -12.53 18.25
N ALA A 414 3.57 -13.82 18.17
CA ALA A 414 3.24 -14.44 16.89
C ALA A 414 1.93 -13.88 16.35
N LEU A 415 1.89 -13.64 15.03
CA LEU A 415 0.70 -13.16 14.35
C LEU A 415 -0.37 -14.25 14.31
N THR A 416 -1.61 -13.89 14.65
CA THR A 416 -2.78 -14.78 14.61
C THR A 416 -3.82 -14.31 13.61
N VAL A 417 -4.77 -15.19 13.27
CA VAL A 417 -5.93 -14.80 12.44
C VAL A 417 -6.78 -13.74 13.13
N ASP A 418 -6.87 -13.75 14.46
CA ASP A 418 -7.57 -12.69 15.18
C ASP A 418 -6.93 -11.32 14.95
N ASP A 419 -5.59 -11.25 14.96
CA ASP A 419 -4.88 -10.00 14.69
C ASP A 419 -5.14 -9.51 13.25
N LEU A 420 -5.30 -10.43 12.28
CA LEU A 420 -5.71 -10.09 10.92
C LEU A 420 -7.14 -9.53 10.85
N ILE A 421 -8.07 -10.07 11.65
CA ILE A 421 -9.43 -9.54 11.76
C ILE A 421 -9.38 -8.14 12.38
N ASP A 422 -8.60 -7.96 13.46
CA ASP A 422 -8.41 -6.68 14.13
C ASP A 422 -7.85 -5.64 13.13
N ALA A 423 -6.86 -6.03 12.31
CA ALA A 423 -6.30 -5.19 11.24
C ALA A 423 -7.31 -4.85 10.12
N LEU A 424 -8.15 -5.81 9.70
CA LEU A 424 -9.20 -5.58 8.71
C LEU A 424 -10.24 -4.58 9.23
N VAL A 425 -10.66 -4.74 10.48
CA VAL A 425 -11.69 -3.91 11.10
C VAL A 425 -11.16 -2.51 11.44
N CYS A 426 -9.90 -2.39 11.81
CA CYS A 426 -9.24 -1.09 12.04
C CYS A 426 -8.83 -0.40 10.73
N GLY A 427 -8.58 -1.15 9.66
CA GLY A 427 -8.06 -0.66 8.38
C GLY A 427 -6.58 -0.25 8.42
N ALA A 428 -5.93 -0.35 9.58
CA ALA A 428 -4.52 -0.03 9.79
C ALA A 428 -3.96 -0.79 10.98
N ILE A 429 -2.64 -0.94 10.99
CA ILE A 429 -1.86 -1.51 12.07
C ILE A 429 -0.69 -0.60 12.41
N GLN A 430 -0.21 -0.70 13.64
CA GLN A 430 1.10 -0.17 14.01
C GLN A 430 2.06 -1.33 14.19
N VAL A 431 3.22 -1.21 13.58
CA VAL A 431 4.27 -2.23 13.59
C VAL A 431 5.47 -1.68 14.30
N ASP A 432 6.07 -2.50 15.15
CA ASP A 432 7.29 -2.14 15.85
C ASP A 432 8.44 -1.82 14.89
N GLY A 433 9.43 -1.08 15.40
CA GLY A 433 10.59 -0.63 14.61
C GLY A 433 11.48 -1.76 14.04
N GLY A 434 11.27 -3.01 14.43
CA GLY A 434 12.03 -4.17 13.93
C GLY A 434 11.74 -4.46 12.46
N MET A 435 12.77 -4.61 11.62
CA MET A 435 12.67 -4.82 10.16
C MET A 435 12.43 -6.29 9.74
N GLU A 436 12.38 -7.21 10.70
CA GLU A 436 12.40 -8.65 10.45
C GLU A 436 11.08 -9.16 9.90
N CYS A 437 11.15 -10.01 8.88
CA CYS A 437 9.97 -10.62 8.25
C CYS A 437 9.46 -11.86 9.01
N PHE A 438 10.30 -12.46 9.86
CA PHE A 438 10.00 -13.73 10.51
C PHE A 438 10.35 -13.64 11.99
N LEU A 439 9.40 -14.01 12.86
CA LEU A 439 9.60 -13.99 14.30
C LEU A 439 10.61 -15.07 14.70
N ASN A 440 11.63 -14.70 15.49
CA ASN A 440 12.66 -15.61 15.98
C ASN A 440 13.36 -16.41 14.87
N ASN A 441 13.52 -15.83 13.66
CA ASN A 441 14.13 -16.51 12.52
C ASN A 441 13.40 -17.82 12.11
N ASP A 442 12.09 -17.90 12.34
CA ASP A 442 11.25 -19.05 11.95
C ASP A 442 10.40 -18.69 10.72
N LEU A 443 10.68 -19.32 9.57
CA LEU A 443 9.95 -19.10 8.32
C LEU A 443 8.46 -19.39 8.40
N SER A 444 8.03 -20.20 9.38
CA SER A 444 6.62 -20.50 9.62
C SER A 444 5.87 -19.38 10.37
N ARG A 445 6.57 -18.33 10.81
CA ARG A 445 6.03 -17.27 11.67
C ARG A 445 6.22 -15.89 11.05
N PRO A 446 5.45 -15.56 10.00
CA PRO A 446 5.54 -14.25 9.38
C PRO A 446 5.15 -13.14 10.36
N THR A 447 5.84 -12.00 10.27
CA THR A 447 5.49 -10.77 10.98
C THR A 447 4.58 -9.90 10.11
N TRP A 448 4.05 -8.82 10.71
CA TRP A 448 3.34 -7.78 9.96
C TRP A 448 4.14 -7.21 8.78
N ARG A 449 5.48 -7.12 8.91
CA ARG A 449 6.33 -6.63 7.83
C ARG A 449 6.40 -7.57 6.65
N ALA A 450 6.42 -8.88 6.89
CA ALA A 450 6.35 -9.84 5.79
C ALA A 450 5.06 -9.65 4.99
N LEU A 451 3.93 -9.45 5.68
CA LEU A 451 2.64 -9.18 5.02
C LEU A 451 2.65 -7.84 4.27
N ALA A 452 3.21 -6.78 4.87
CA ALA A 452 3.35 -5.47 4.22
C ALA A 452 4.19 -5.55 2.94
N TYR A 453 5.35 -6.19 3.01
CA TYR A 453 6.22 -6.41 1.85
C TYR A 453 5.61 -7.32 0.79
N ALA A 454 4.71 -8.23 1.17
CA ALA A 454 3.94 -9.06 0.25
C ALA A 454 2.73 -8.32 -0.37
N GLY A 455 2.49 -7.07 0.00
CA GLY A 455 1.47 -6.19 -0.60
C GLY A 455 0.15 -6.14 0.14
N ALA A 456 0.06 -6.67 1.38
CA ALA A 456 -1.14 -6.53 2.22
C ALA A 456 -1.33 -5.10 2.74
N PHE A 457 -0.26 -4.32 2.88
CA PHE A 457 -0.31 -3.00 3.49
C PHE A 457 0.48 -1.96 2.69
N THR A 458 0.16 -0.69 2.93
CA THR A 458 0.87 0.50 2.47
C THR A 458 1.36 1.33 3.67
N CYS A 459 2.51 1.97 3.57
CA CYS A 459 3.04 2.83 4.63
C CYS A 459 2.19 4.10 4.79
N ASP A 460 2.08 4.62 6.01
CA ASP A 460 1.55 5.95 6.28
C ASP A 460 2.61 7.03 6.01
N PRO A 461 2.34 8.05 5.18
CA PRO A 461 3.19 9.22 5.00
C PRO A 461 3.57 9.93 6.30
N SER A 462 2.68 9.92 7.28
CA SER A 462 2.80 10.67 8.52
C SER A 462 3.46 9.85 9.65
N SER A 463 3.58 8.53 9.48
CA SER A 463 4.10 7.63 10.51
C SER A 463 4.87 6.46 9.90
N PRO A 464 6.19 6.34 10.15
CA PRO A 464 6.99 5.22 9.63
C PRO A 464 6.66 3.87 10.29
N THR A 465 5.82 3.86 11.33
CA THR A 465 5.39 2.65 12.05
C THR A 465 3.96 2.25 11.74
N THR A 466 3.21 3.11 11.04
CA THR A 466 1.82 2.84 10.71
C THR A 466 1.72 2.31 9.30
N PHE A 467 0.95 1.23 9.16
CA PHE A 467 0.67 0.59 7.89
C PHE A 467 -0.84 0.52 7.70
N TRP A 468 -1.31 1.11 6.60
CA TRP A 468 -2.71 1.03 6.19
C TRP A 468 -2.92 -0.23 5.37
N LEU A 469 -4.07 -0.86 5.57
CA LEU A 469 -4.45 -2.03 4.81
C LEU A 469 -4.61 -1.67 3.33
N SER A 470 -4.13 -2.55 2.45
CA SER A 470 -4.23 -2.33 1.00
C SER A 470 -5.69 -2.24 0.57
N ASN A 471 -5.99 -1.25 -0.27
CA ASN A 471 -7.26 -1.12 -0.97
C ASN A 471 -7.28 -1.84 -2.33
N SER A 472 -6.29 -2.71 -2.62
CA SER A 472 -6.35 -3.58 -3.81
C SER A 472 -7.40 -4.66 -3.59
N ALA A 473 -8.39 -4.74 -4.49
CA ALA A 473 -9.43 -5.77 -4.46
C ALA A 473 -8.84 -7.20 -4.44
N ALA A 474 -7.74 -7.42 -5.17
CA ALA A 474 -7.06 -8.70 -5.25
C ALA A 474 -6.29 -9.04 -3.95
N ALA A 475 -5.58 -8.07 -3.36
CA ALA A 475 -4.91 -8.26 -2.08
C ALA A 475 -5.92 -8.59 -0.97
N LEU A 476 -7.01 -7.82 -0.88
CA LEU A 476 -8.06 -8.04 0.11
C LEU A 476 -8.76 -9.38 -0.10
N SER A 477 -8.99 -9.79 -1.36
CA SER A 477 -9.55 -11.13 -1.62
C SER A 477 -8.70 -12.25 -1.04
N VAL A 478 -7.37 -12.11 -1.06
CA VAL A 478 -6.44 -13.09 -0.49
C VAL A 478 -6.46 -13.04 1.04
N ILE A 479 -6.60 -11.86 1.65
CA ILE A 479 -6.77 -11.70 3.11
C ILE A 479 -8.09 -12.33 3.57
N HIS A 480 -9.19 -12.07 2.86
CA HIS A 480 -10.50 -12.64 3.11
C HIS A 480 -10.52 -14.17 3.06
N GLN A 481 -9.86 -14.77 2.06
CA GLN A 481 -9.70 -16.22 2.01
C GLN A 481 -9.10 -16.82 3.29
N ARG A 482 -8.28 -16.06 4.04
CA ARG A 482 -7.74 -16.50 5.33
C ARG A 482 -8.69 -16.28 6.50
N VAL A 483 -9.34 -15.12 6.57
CA VAL A 483 -10.11 -14.69 7.75
C VAL A 483 -11.57 -15.12 7.73
N ASP A 484 -12.18 -15.29 6.55
CA ASP A 484 -13.64 -15.43 6.38
C ASP A 484 -14.20 -16.64 7.13
N ARG A 485 -13.52 -17.79 7.10
CA ARG A 485 -13.97 -19.00 7.83
C ARG A 485 -14.11 -18.72 9.34
N ILE A 486 -13.11 -18.07 9.92
CA ILE A 486 -13.05 -17.81 11.36
C ILE A 486 -14.02 -16.68 11.74
N ALA A 487 -14.07 -15.62 10.94
CA ALA A 487 -15.03 -14.55 11.11
C ALA A 487 -16.49 -15.06 11.04
N GLN A 488 -16.78 -15.90 10.05
CA GLN A 488 -18.08 -16.53 9.87
C GLN A 488 -18.47 -17.38 11.08
N GLN A 489 -17.55 -18.20 11.61
CA GLN A 489 -17.80 -19.01 12.80
C GLN A 489 -18.01 -18.15 14.05
N ARG A 490 -17.21 -17.09 14.24
CA ARG A 490 -17.26 -16.24 15.44
C ARG A 490 -18.51 -15.37 15.53
N TYR A 491 -18.99 -14.86 14.39
CA TYR A 491 -20.09 -13.90 14.35
C TYR A 491 -21.36 -14.42 13.70
N ASN A 492 -21.36 -15.67 13.21
CA ASN A 492 -22.46 -16.23 12.43
C ASN A 492 -22.89 -15.29 11.28
N LEU A 493 -21.91 -14.79 10.52
CA LEU A 493 -22.10 -13.69 9.55
C LEU A 493 -23.13 -14.05 8.47
N SER A 494 -23.01 -15.20 7.81
CA SER A 494 -23.88 -15.61 6.70
C SER A 494 -25.38 -15.53 7.02
N ALA A 495 -25.82 -16.02 8.19
CA ALA A 495 -27.21 -15.97 8.59
C ALA A 495 -27.61 -14.56 9.05
N THR A 496 -26.77 -13.93 9.87
CA THR A 496 -27.13 -12.69 10.56
C THR A 496 -27.05 -11.46 9.65
N VAL A 497 -26.09 -11.43 8.72
CA VAL A 497 -25.93 -10.35 7.73
C VAL A 497 -27.09 -10.38 6.75
N MET A 498 -27.43 -11.54 6.18
CA MET A 498 -28.54 -11.65 5.23
C MET A 498 -29.86 -11.24 5.86
N LEU A 499 -30.14 -11.74 7.08
CA LEU A 499 -31.36 -11.41 7.81
C LEU A 499 -31.38 -9.93 8.24
N GLY A 500 -30.26 -9.42 8.76
CA GLY A 500 -30.13 -8.01 9.13
C GLY A 500 -30.31 -7.08 7.93
N TRP A 501 -29.76 -7.47 6.78
CA TRP A 501 -29.88 -6.73 5.52
C TRP A 501 -31.30 -6.79 4.97
N SER A 502 -31.97 -7.95 4.95
CA SER A 502 -33.37 -8.03 4.49
C SER A 502 -34.29 -7.19 5.36
N TYR A 503 -34.13 -7.21 6.67
CA TYR A 503 -34.91 -6.34 7.56
C TYR A 503 -34.59 -4.86 7.39
N LEU A 504 -33.34 -4.50 7.09
CA LEU A 504 -33.01 -3.14 6.70
C LEU A 504 -33.74 -2.74 5.41
N LEU A 505 -33.86 -3.65 4.44
CA LEU A 505 -34.65 -3.43 3.22
C LEU A 505 -36.15 -3.22 3.51
N GLU A 506 -36.66 -3.79 4.61
CA GLU A 506 -38.01 -3.54 5.12
C GLU A 506 -38.09 -2.30 6.04
N GLY A 507 -36.98 -1.56 6.19
CA GLY A 507 -36.91 -0.37 7.02
C GLY A 507 -36.86 -0.64 8.53
N ILE A 508 -36.47 -1.85 8.91
CA ILE A 508 -36.25 -2.29 10.29
C ILE A 508 -34.72 -2.43 10.51
N PRO A 509 -33.99 -1.35 10.81
CA PRO A 509 -32.53 -1.36 10.91
C PRO A 509 -31.99 -2.11 12.14
N LYS A 510 -32.86 -2.46 13.09
CA LYS A 510 -32.49 -2.98 14.42
C LYS A 510 -31.57 -4.19 14.36
N ASN A 511 -31.82 -5.13 13.44
CA ASN A 511 -31.07 -6.38 13.38
C ASN A 511 -29.66 -6.18 12.82
N LEU A 512 -29.53 -5.43 11.72
CA LEU A 512 -28.20 -5.08 11.20
C LEU A 512 -27.43 -4.21 12.20
N ARG A 513 -28.08 -3.21 12.80
CA ARG A 513 -27.48 -2.37 13.85
C ARG A 513 -26.91 -3.21 14.99
N THR A 514 -27.70 -4.16 15.51
CA THR A 514 -27.30 -5.05 16.62
C THR A 514 -26.10 -5.93 16.22
N LEU A 515 -26.07 -6.44 14.99
CA LEU A 515 -24.94 -7.21 14.47
C LEU A 515 -23.67 -6.36 14.41
N VAL A 516 -23.73 -5.20 13.75
CA VAL A 516 -22.60 -4.28 13.59
C VAL A 516 -22.07 -3.86 14.97
N GLU A 517 -22.96 -3.51 15.89
CA GLU A 517 -22.61 -3.14 17.26
C GLU A 517 -21.96 -4.30 18.02
N THR A 518 -22.44 -5.53 17.84
CA THR A 518 -21.84 -6.72 18.45
C THR A 518 -20.42 -6.97 17.95
N ILE A 519 -20.19 -6.86 16.63
CA ILE A 519 -18.85 -6.99 16.04
C ILE A 519 -17.96 -5.87 16.58
N LEU A 520 -18.44 -4.63 16.53
CA LEU A 520 -17.72 -3.43 16.97
C LEU A 520 -17.28 -3.55 18.42
N ARG A 521 -18.19 -3.84 19.36
CA ARG A 521 -17.88 -3.97 20.79
C ARG A 521 -16.82 -5.03 21.07
N LYS A 522 -16.94 -6.21 20.44
CA LYS A 522 -15.98 -7.31 20.60
C LYS A 522 -14.58 -6.92 20.08
N GLN A 523 -14.55 -6.28 18.92
CA GLN A 523 -13.30 -5.84 18.27
C GLN A 523 -12.65 -4.69 19.02
N PHE A 524 -13.47 -3.78 19.53
CA PHE A 524 -13.03 -2.61 20.25
C PHE A 524 -12.34 -2.96 21.57
N GLN A 525 -12.87 -3.93 22.33
CA GLN A 525 -12.24 -4.42 23.54
C GLN A 525 -10.82 -4.97 23.30
N ARG A 526 -10.58 -5.61 22.15
CA ARG A 526 -9.25 -6.11 21.77
C ARG A 526 -8.31 -4.98 21.36
N CYS A 527 -8.82 -4.02 20.61
CA CYS A 527 -8.04 -2.91 20.06
C CYS A 527 -7.87 -1.72 21.04
N LEU A 528 -8.42 -1.81 22.25
CA LEU A 528 -8.46 -0.69 23.18
C LEU A 528 -7.06 -0.26 23.61
N GLY A 529 -6.74 1.01 23.35
CA GLY A 529 -5.41 1.59 23.57
C GLY A 529 -4.50 1.57 22.35
N ASN A 530 -4.87 0.86 21.28
CA ASN A 530 -4.14 0.91 20.02
C ASN A 530 -4.28 2.29 19.36
N PRO A 531 -3.35 2.68 18.47
CA PRO A 531 -3.44 3.92 17.68
C PRO A 531 -4.65 3.96 16.74
N HIS A 532 -5.09 2.79 16.28
CA HIS A 532 -6.18 2.63 15.33
C HIS A 532 -7.35 1.93 16.01
N GLU A 533 -8.54 2.48 15.79
CA GLU A 533 -9.77 1.98 16.36
C GLU A 533 -10.59 1.26 15.28
N PRO A 534 -11.33 0.19 15.65
CA PRO A 534 -12.35 -0.41 14.81
C PRO A 534 -13.28 0.62 14.18
N ASN A 535 -13.50 0.51 12.87
CA ASN A 535 -14.37 1.42 12.13
C ASN A 535 -15.45 0.68 11.34
N LEU A 536 -16.52 1.39 11.02
CA LEU A 536 -17.66 0.80 10.32
C LEU A 536 -17.30 0.24 8.94
N ARG A 537 -16.36 0.84 8.21
CA ARG A 537 -15.97 0.31 6.89
C ARG A 537 -15.32 -1.06 7.01
N GLY A 538 -14.39 -1.23 7.95
CA GLY A 538 -13.75 -2.51 8.22
C GLY A 538 -14.74 -3.57 8.70
N ILE A 539 -15.73 -3.19 9.52
CA ILE A 539 -16.81 -4.12 9.93
C ILE A 539 -17.69 -4.52 8.75
N PHE A 540 -18.06 -3.57 7.90
CA PHE A 540 -18.85 -3.88 6.71
C PHE A 540 -18.06 -4.71 5.69
N GLU A 541 -16.76 -4.44 5.50
CA GLU A 541 -15.88 -5.27 4.66
C GLU A 541 -15.84 -6.71 5.20
N LEU A 542 -15.68 -6.88 6.52
CA LEU A 542 -15.72 -8.19 7.17
C LEU A 542 -17.07 -8.89 6.99
N ALA A 543 -18.18 -8.16 7.16
CA ALA A 543 -19.52 -8.72 7.20
C ALA A 543 -20.08 -9.09 5.81
N PHE A 544 -19.88 -8.24 4.80
CA PHE A 544 -20.57 -8.37 3.51
C PHE A 544 -19.80 -9.18 2.46
N ARG A 545 -18.57 -9.60 2.74
CA ARG A 545 -17.77 -10.46 1.87
C ARG A 545 -18.25 -11.91 1.78
N ALA A 546 -18.80 -12.45 2.88
CA ALA A 546 -19.02 -13.90 3.02
C ALA A 546 -20.17 -14.48 2.15
N ASN A 547 -21.06 -13.65 1.59
CA ASN A 547 -22.12 -14.03 0.63
C ASN A 547 -22.75 -12.73 0.12
N HIS A 548 -22.27 -12.23 -1.03
CA HIS A 548 -22.41 -10.85 -1.49
C HIS A 548 -23.86 -10.39 -1.71
N ALA A 549 -24.57 -10.00 -0.64
CA ALA A 549 -25.92 -9.45 -0.66
C ALA A 549 -26.01 -8.13 -1.45
N LEU A 550 -24.87 -7.43 -1.60
CA LEU A 550 -24.76 -6.10 -2.21
C LEU A 550 -24.77 -6.12 -3.76
N GLY A 551 -24.95 -7.31 -4.36
CA GLY A 551 -25.04 -7.52 -5.81
C GLY A 551 -23.69 -7.47 -6.54
N HIS A 552 -23.65 -8.03 -7.76
CA HIS A 552 -22.45 -8.12 -8.60
C HIS A 552 -21.88 -6.77 -9.09
N LYS A 553 -22.53 -5.65 -8.78
CA LYS A 553 -22.23 -4.32 -9.35
C LYS A 553 -21.43 -3.41 -8.44
N GLN A 554 -21.36 -3.67 -7.13
CA GLN A 554 -20.49 -2.88 -6.27
C GLN A 554 -19.05 -3.39 -6.34
N PRO A 555 -18.09 -2.55 -6.76
CA PRO A 555 -16.70 -2.93 -6.70
C PRO A 555 -16.25 -2.90 -5.24
N LEU A 556 -16.11 -4.07 -4.62
CA LEU A 556 -15.21 -4.23 -3.49
C LEU A 556 -13.81 -3.77 -3.90
N PRO A 557 -13.07 -3.11 -3.00
CA PRO A 557 -13.27 -3.10 -1.54
C PRO A 557 -14.01 -1.89 -0.94
N LEU A 558 -14.63 -2.07 0.23
CA LEU A 558 -15.29 -1.02 1.04
C LEU A 558 -14.29 -0.22 1.90
N ILE A 559 -13.11 -0.79 2.14
CA ILE A 559 -11.98 -0.10 2.76
C ILE A 559 -11.56 1.04 1.82
N ALA A 560 -11.80 2.28 2.26
CA ALA A 560 -11.35 3.45 1.51
C ALA A 560 -9.83 3.48 1.46
N SER A 561 -9.32 4.10 0.41
CA SER A 561 -7.94 4.58 0.44
C SER A 561 -7.77 5.48 1.67
N PRO A 562 -6.72 5.30 2.48
CA PRO A 562 -6.42 6.23 3.58
C PRO A 562 -6.16 7.66 3.08
N TYR A 563 -5.99 7.84 1.77
CA TYR A 563 -5.72 9.12 1.11
C TYR A 563 -6.95 9.75 0.45
N SER A 564 -8.09 9.04 0.37
CA SER A 564 -9.28 9.65 -0.21
C SER A 564 -9.77 10.80 0.67
N GLN A 565 -10.12 11.94 0.09
CA GLN A 565 -10.66 13.06 0.85
C GLN A 565 -12.06 12.77 1.41
N ASP A 566 -12.75 11.77 0.85
CA ASP A 566 -14.14 11.42 1.15
C ASP A 566 -14.26 10.03 1.80
N THR A 567 -13.64 9.88 2.98
CA THR A 567 -13.59 8.61 3.73
C THR A 567 -14.89 8.27 4.47
N THR A 568 -15.93 9.10 4.42
CA THR A 568 -17.13 8.92 5.25
C THR A 568 -18.33 8.34 4.49
N MET A 569 -18.41 8.54 3.17
CA MET A 569 -19.52 8.07 2.36
C MET A 569 -19.21 6.71 1.71
N LEU A 570 -20.11 5.75 1.89
CA LEU A 570 -20.06 4.45 1.24
C LEU A 570 -21.35 4.28 0.42
N GLU A 571 -21.23 4.39 -0.89
CA GLU A 571 -22.35 4.19 -1.81
C GLU A 571 -22.71 2.70 -1.91
N ILE A 572 -23.28 2.13 -0.86
CA ILE A 572 -23.97 0.85 -0.94
C ILE A 572 -25.34 1.12 -1.58
N PRO A 573 -25.67 0.51 -2.73
CA PRO A 573 -27.01 0.57 -3.27
C PRO A 573 -27.92 -0.17 -2.30
N CYS A 574 -28.58 0.59 -1.44
CA CYS A 574 -29.59 0.08 -0.56
C CYS A 574 -30.91 0.74 -0.93
N TRP A 575 -31.95 -0.09 -0.93
CA TRP A 575 -33.30 0.27 -1.31
C TRP A 575 -33.51 0.65 -2.78
N VAL A 576 -34.62 0.13 -3.29
CA VAL A 576 -35.29 0.64 -4.47
C VAL A 576 -36.68 1.01 -3.96
N TYR A 577 -36.86 2.26 -3.56
CA TYR A 577 -38.20 2.85 -3.42
C TYR A 577 -38.37 3.75 -4.64
N ASP A 578 -39.38 3.48 -5.47
CA ASP A 578 -39.61 4.18 -6.74
C ASP A 578 -38.35 4.28 -7.63
N ASP A 579 -37.63 3.16 -7.85
CA ASP A 579 -36.41 3.12 -8.69
C ASP A 579 -35.25 4.03 -8.22
N THR A 580 -35.30 4.57 -7.00
CA THR A 580 -34.28 5.49 -6.46
C THR A 580 -33.28 4.75 -5.56
N PHE A 581 -31.99 4.92 -5.84
CA PHE A 581 -30.89 4.37 -5.05
C PHE A 581 -30.48 5.33 -3.94
N TYR A 582 -30.33 4.81 -2.73
CA TYR A 582 -29.82 5.57 -1.59
C TYR A 582 -28.41 5.10 -1.20
N SER A 583 -27.56 6.04 -0.76
CA SER A 583 -26.20 5.78 -0.28
C SER A 583 -26.14 5.79 1.26
N PHE A 584 -25.30 4.94 1.85
CA PHE A 584 -25.02 4.95 3.29
C PHE A 584 -23.80 5.81 3.63
N ASN A 585 -23.94 6.69 4.61
CA ASN A 585 -22.80 7.30 5.27
C ASN A 585 -22.38 6.44 6.46
N LEU A 586 -21.14 5.96 6.46
CA LEU A 586 -20.57 5.21 7.56
C LEU A 586 -19.67 6.15 8.36
N ILE A 587 -20.17 6.62 9.50
CA ILE A 587 -19.48 7.57 10.35
C ILE A 587 -18.92 6.83 11.57
N THR A 588 -17.61 6.91 11.79
CA THR A 588 -16.97 6.37 12.99
C THR A 588 -16.44 7.52 13.84
N LEU A 589 -16.99 7.68 15.04
CA LEU A 589 -16.53 8.65 16.03
C LEU A 589 -15.64 7.92 17.02
N THR A 590 -14.33 8.15 16.91
CA THR A 590 -13.32 7.48 17.72
C THR A 590 -13.38 7.90 19.19
N LEU A 591 -13.02 7.00 20.11
CA LEU A 591 -12.83 7.35 21.51
C LEU A 591 -11.76 8.42 21.69
N ARG A 592 -10.66 8.35 20.94
CA ARG A 592 -9.64 9.41 20.96
C ARG A 592 -10.22 10.79 20.65
N GLY A 593 -11.09 10.89 19.63
CA GLY A 593 -11.73 12.17 19.28
C GLY A 593 -12.75 12.64 20.32
N LEU A 594 -13.47 11.72 20.98
CA LEU A 594 -14.37 12.04 22.09
C LEU A 594 -13.58 12.49 23.34
N TRP A 595 -12.49 11.80 23.68
CA TRP A 595 -11.62 12.13 24.80
C TRP A 595 -10.95 13.49 24.62
N ARG A 596 -10.41 13.78 23.42
CA ARG A 596 -9.80 15.09 23.10
C ARG A 596 -10.79 16.23 23.20
N ALA A 597 -12.07 15.97 22.96
CA ALA A 597 -13.12 16.97 23.13
C ALA A 597 -13.42 17.29 24.61
N GLU A 598 -13.30 16.29 25.49
CA GLU A 598 -13.39 16.47 26.95
C GLU A 598 -12.10 17.08 27.54
N ASN A 599 -10.97 16.93 26.85
CA ASN A 599 -9.64 17.37 27.29
C ASN A 599 -8.97 18.31 26.28
N PRO A 600 -9.55 19.49 26.02
CA PRO A 600 -9.15 20.33 24.89
C PRO A 600 -7.71 20.89 24.98
N ASN A 601 -7.09 20.85 26.16
CA ASN A 601 -5.72 21.28 26.38
C ASN A 601 -4.68 20.19 26.05
N ASN A 602 -5.12 18.97 25.73
CA ASN A 602 -4.28 17.79 25.54
C ASN A 602 -4.33 17.23 24.11
N ASP A 603 -4.52 18.09 23.09
CA ASP A 603 -4.72 17.62 21.71
C ASP A 603 -3.57 16.80 21.14
N ASN A 604 -2.35 17.14 21.55
CA ASN A 604 -1.12 16.49 21.07
C ASN A 604 -0.71 15.29 21.94
N VAL A 605 -1.52 14.95 22.95
CA VAL A 605 -1.24 13.85 23.87
C VAL A 605 -2.14 12.69 23.49
N ASP A 606 -1.53 11.51 23.34
CA ASP A 606 -2.28 10.28 23.19
C ASP A 606 -2.88 9.88 24.54
N PRO A 607 -4.21 9.65 24.60
CA PRO A 607 -4.88 9.34 25.86
C PRO A 607 -4.35 8.03 26.45
N PRO A 608 -4.08 7.98 27.77
CA PRO A 608 -3.75 6.73 28.45
C PRO A 608 -4.83 5.67 28.22
N LYS A 609 -4.43 4.40 28.08
CA LYS A 609 -5.36 3.28 27.91
C LYS A 609 -6.47 3.25 28.97
N ARG A 610 -6.12 3.53 30.23
CA ARG A 610 -7.08 3.59 31.36
C ARG A 610 -8.16 4.66 31.18
N ASP A 611 -7.80 5.80 30.60
CA ASP A 611 -8.75 6.89 30.36
C ASP A 611 -9.71 6.50 29.25
N LEU A 612 -9.21 5.83 28.20
CA LEU A 612 -10.05 5.26 27.14
C LEU A 612 -10.98 4.17 27.67
N GLU A 613 -10.52 3.29 28.55
CA GLU A 613 -11.34 2.27 29.23
C GLU A 613 -12.47 2.91 30.06
N THR A 614 -12.14 3.94 30.82
CA THR A 614 -13.12 4.67 31.64
C THR A 614 -14.15 5.37 30.78
N LEU A 615 -13.71 6.03 29.71
CA LEU A 615 -14.59 6.68 28.75
C LEU A 615 -15.48 5.67 28.01
N TYR A 616 -14.94 4.52 27.61
CA TYR A 616 -15.70 3.45 26.97
C TYR A 616 -16.81 2.92 27.89
N ALA A 617 -16.49 2.65 29.16
CA ALA A 617 -17.46 2.20 30.15
C ALA A 617 -18.58 3.22 30.36
N LYS A 618 -18.23 4.51 30.43
CA LYS A 618 -19.21 5.61 30.51
C LYS A 618 -20.14 5.64 29.29
N ILE A 619 -19.57 5.57 28.08
CA ILE A 619 -20.36 5.59 26.83
C ILE A 619 -21.32 4.41 26.75
N LEU A 620 -20.95 3.22 27.23
CA LEU A 620 -21.83 2.05 27.24
C LEU A 620 -23.14 2.27 28.01
N GLU A 621 -23.11 3.10 29.05
CA GLU A 621 -24.26 3.41 29.91
C GLU A 621 -25.09 4.60 29.39
N GLU A 622 -24.53 5.40 28.49
CA GLU A 622 -25.17 6.60 27.95
C GLU A 622 -26.30 6.28 26.96
N THR A 623 -27.40 7.01 27.10
CA THR A 623 -28.55 7.01 26.21
C THR A 623 -28.25 7.75 24.92
N GLU A 624 -29.05 7.50 23.87
CA GLU A 624 -28.87 8.17 22.58
C GLU A 624 -28.85 9.72 22.66
N PRO A 625 -29.74 10.40 23.42
CA PRO A 625 -29.65 11.86 23.60
C PRO A 625 -28.35 12.33 24.25
N GLU A 626 -27.84 11.58 25.23
CA GLU A 626 -26.56 11.88 25.90
C GLU A 626 -25.39 11.71 24.93
N LEU A 627 -25.39 10.63 24.14
CA LEU A 627 -24.40 10.39 23.09
C LEU A 627 -24.37 11.52 22.06
N LEU A 628 -25.53 12.01 21.62
CA LEU A 628 -25.63 13.13 20.68
C LEU A 628 -25.18 14.46 21.28
N ALA A 629 -25.36 14.65 22.59
CA ALA A 629 -24.92 15.84 23.30
C ALA A 629 -23.41 15.86 23.56
N ARG A 630 -22.72 14.71 23.50
CA ARG A 630 -21.26 14.65 23.67
C ARG A 630 -20.54 15.57 22.70
N ARG A 631 -19.41 16.09 23.14
CA ARG A 631 -18.48 16.82 22.29
C ARG A 631 -17.55 15.84 21.57
N TYR A 632 -17.26 16.11 20.31
CA TYR A 632 -16.33 15.36 19.48
C TYR A 632 -15.36 16.33 18.83
N ARG A 633 -14.07 15.99 18.83
CA ARG A 633 -13.01 16.81 18.27
C ARG A 633 -12.53 16.21 16.96
N VAL A 634 -12.64 16.98 15.90
CA VAL A 634 -12.39 16.54 14.51
C VAL A 634 -11.59 17.59 13.76
N TRP A 635 -10.81 17.17 12.77
CA TRP A 635 -10.13 18.09 11.87
C TRP A 635 -11.15 18.76 10.94
N SER A 636 -11.10 20.09 10.85
CA SER A 636 -11.94 20.86 9.95
C SER A 636 -11.13 21.35 8.75
N PRO A 637 -11.37 20.84 7.53
CA PRO A 637 -10.71 21.36 6.33
C PRO A 637 -10.97 22.85 6.12
N LYS A 638 -12.18 23.33 6.49
CA LYS A 638 -12.58 24.73 6.34
C LYS A 638 -11.79 25.67 7.26
N LEU A 639 -11.51 25.24 8.49
CA LEU A 639 -10.74 26.03 9.44
C LEU A 639 -9.23 25.75 9.36
N ASN A 640 -8.84 24.70 8.64
CA ASN A 640 -7.49 24.14 8.64
C ASN A 640 -6.96 23.93 10.08
N ALA A 641 -7.86 23.47 10.97
CA ALA A 641 -7.62 23.33 12.40
C ALA A 641 -8.56 22.28 13.01
N MET A 642 -8.21 21.78 14.20
CA MET A 642 -9.12 20.95 15.00
C MET A 642 -10.29 21.78 15.51
N GLU A 643 -11.51 21.32 15.30
CA GLU A 643 -12.73 21.92 15.83
C GLU A 643 -13.46 20.96 16.77
N THR A 644 -14.17 21.52 17.74
CA THR A 644 -14.99 20.75 18.68
C THR A 644 -16.45 21.00 18.38
N ARG A 645 -17.19 19.94 18.03
CA ARG A 645 -18.63 19.98 17.72
C ARG A 645 -19.39 19.04 18.64
N SER A 646 -20.70 19.17 18.76
CA SER A 646 -21.50 18.08 19.35
C SER A 646 -21.61 16.93 18.35
N VAL A 647 -21.69 15.69 18.84
CA VAL A 647 -21.92 14.51 18.01
C VAL A 647 -23.15 14.71 17.14
N GLY A 648 -24.25 15.21 17.71
CA GLY A 648 -25.49 15.51 17.00
C GLY A 648 -25.39 16.59 15.92
N SER A 649 -24.43 17.51 16.01
CA SER A 649 -24.15 18.49 14.94
C SER A 649 -23.20 17.97 13.87
N TYR A 650 -22.44 16.92 14.18
CA TYR A 650 -21.49 16.30 13.26
C TYR A 650 -22.17 15.22 12.39
N VAL A 651 -23.11 14.48 12.96
CA VAL A 651 -23.94 13.53 12.22
C VAL A 651 -25.14 14.28 11.63
N ALA A 652 -25.56 13.93 10.41
CA ALA A 652 -26.68 14.61 9.79
C ALA A 652 -27.96 14.21 10.52
N THR A 653 -28.50 15.14 11.30
CA THR A 653 -29.79 14.94 11.96
C THR A 653 -30.90 15.13 10.93
N GLN A 654 -31.54 14.02 10.53
CA GLN A 654 -32.86 14.00 9.91
C GLN A 654 -33.02 14.55 8.47
N HIS A 655 -32.00 14.45 7.62
CA HIS A 655 -32.24 14.70 6.19
C HIS A 655 -32.89 13.45 5.56
N PRO A 656 -34.06 13.56 4.92
CA PRO A 656 -34.83 12.41 4.42
C PRO A 656 -34.06 11.58 3.39
N ASP A 657 -33.13 12.21 2.67
CA ASP A 657 -32.38 11.56 1.59
C ASP A 657 -31.08 10.87 2.04
N TYR A 658 -30.72 10.89 3.33
CA TYR A 658 -29.46 10.32 3.81
C TYR A 658 -29.66 9.22 4.83
N PHE A 659 -29.05 8.07 4.56
CA PHE A 659 -28.94 6.97 5.51
C PHE A 659 -27.55 7.02 6.15
N GLN A 660 -27.48 6.91 7.47
CA GLN A 660 -26.22 6.92 8.21
C GLN A 660 -26.21 5.83 9.27
N PHE A 661 -25.09 5.11 9.32
CA PHE A 661 -24.68 4.36 10.51
C PHE A 661 -23.59 5.16 11.21
N VAL A 662 -23.74 5.38 12.51
CA VAL A 662 -22.80 6.15 13.31
C VAL A 662 -22.30 5.27 14.44
N ALA A 663 -21.04 4.81 14.36
CA ALA A 663 -20.36 4.18 15.47
C ALA A 663 -19.85 5.25 16.44
N VAL A 664 -20.24 5.17 17.71
CA VAL A 664 -19.81 6.10 18.77
C VAL A 664 -18.91 5.37 19.75
N GLY A 665 -17.62 5.68 19.70
CA GLY A 665 -16.62 5.19 20.64
C GLY A 665 -16.46 3.67 20.66
N GLY A 666 -16.78 2.98 19.56
CA GLY A 666 -16.77 1.51 19.52
C GLY A 666 -17.89 0.82 20.32
N ALA A 667 -18.73 1.59 21.03
CA ALA A 667 -19.69 1.07 21.99
C ALA A 667 -21.10 0.98 21.40
N HIS A 668 -21.57 2.04 20.75
CA HIS A 668 -22.93 2.12 20.22
C HIS A 668 -22.93 2.35 18.71
N VAL A 669 -23.93 1.82 18.04
CA VAL A 669 -24.19 2.13 16.62
C VAL A 669 -25.55 2.80 16.52
N LEU A 670 -25.56 4.08 16.12
CA LEU A 670 -26.79 4.81 15.85
C LEU A 670 -27.17 4.62 14.38
N TYR A 671 -28.48 4.55 14.11
CA TYR A 671 -29.03 4.61 12.76
C TYR A 671 -29.77 5.94 12.58
N ARG A 672 -29.45 6.66 11.52
CA ARG A 672 -30.14 7.88 11.10
C ARG A 672 -30.59 7.69 9.66
N GLY A 673 -31.86 7.89 9.39
CA GLY A 673 -32.42 7.77 8.06
C GLY A 673 -33.88 8.19 8.07
N PRO A 674 -34.53 8.27 6.91
CA PRO A 674 -35.97 8.45 6.86
C PRO A 674 -36.64 7.35 7.69
N PRO A 675 -37.75 7.65 8.38
CA PRO A 675 -38.54 6.59 8.99
C PRO A 675 -38.91 5.59 7.89
N PRO A 676 -38.96 4.27 8.19
CA PRO A 676 -39.54 3.32 7.26
C PRO A 676 -40.87 3.92 6.74
N PRO A 677 -41.16 3.87 5.44
CA PRO A 677 -42.49 4.21 4.96
C PRO A 677 -43.41 3.39 5.83
N LYS A 678 -44.45 4.05 6.37
CA LYS A 678 -45.52 3.29 6.99
C LYS A 678 -45.92 2.32 5.90
N ARG A 679 -45.71 1.01 6.11
CA ARG A 679 -46.42 0.02 5.33
C ARG A 679 -47.86 0.47 5.50
N GLU A 680 -48.44 1.03 4.44
CA GLU A 680 -49.87 0.97 4.32
C GLU A 680 -50.14 -0.51 4.55
N PRO A 681 -50.91 -0.86 5.60
CA PRO A 681 -51.22 -2.26 5.83
C PRO A 681 -51.60 -2.76 4.46
N GLU A 682 -50.83 -3.70 3.91
CA GLU A 682 -51.24 -4.37 2.70
C GLU A 682 -52.65 -4.81 3.09
N THR A 683 -53.66 -4.17 2.51
CA THR A 683 -54.94 -4.81 2.33
C THR A 683 -54.56 -5.94 1.39
N GLN A 684 -53.99 -7.01 1.97
CA GLN A 684 -54.23 -8.33 1.48
C GLN A 684 -55.74 -8.34 1.42
N ASP A 685 -56.25 -8.14 0.21
CA ASP A 685 -57.62 -8.44 -0.08
C ASP A 685 -57.72 -9.90 0.31
N CYS A 686 -58.22 -10.12 1.52
CA CYS A 686 -58.58 -11.45 1.94
C CYS A 686 -59.91 -11.73 1.25
N ASP A 687 -60.09 -12.94 0.76
CA ASP A 687 -61.42 -13.38 0.36
C ASP A 687 -62.38 -13.35 1.57
N GLU A 688 -63.66 -13.61 1.32
CA GLU A 688 -64.67 -13.64 2.39
C GLU A 688 -64.34 -14.65 3.51
N ASP A 689 -63.42 -15.59 3.26
CA ASP A 689 -62.96 -16.61 4.19
C ASP A 689 -61.66 -16.23 4.94
N GLY A 690 -61.08 -15.05 4.66
CA GLY A 690 -59.90 -14.54 5.35
C GLY A 690 -58.56 -15.00 4.74
N TYR A 691 -58.55 -15.62 3.56
CA TYR A 691 -57.33 -16.02 2.88
C TYR A 691 -56.80 -14.92 1.97
N PRO A 692 -55.49 -14.64 1.96
CA PRO A 692 -54.90 -13.63 1.09
C PRO A 692 -55.14 -13.99 -0.39
N ILE A 693 -55.79 -13.09 -1.13
CA ILE A 693 -55.99 -13.18 -2.58
C ILE A 693 -54.66 -12.84 -3.24
N PHE A 694 -53.96 -13.86 -3.74
CA PHE A 694 -52.80 -13.67 -4.59
C PHE A 694 -53.29 -13.28 -5.99
N SER A 695 -53.01 -12.06 -6.44
CA SER A 695 -53.25 -11.64 -7.82
C SER A 695 -52.20 -12.27 -8.73
N ASP A 696 -52.64 -12.98 -9.78
CA ASP A 696 -51.77 -13.60 -10.81
C ASP A 696 -50.94 -12.59 -11.61
#